data_AF-A0A851IV81-F1
#
_entry.id   AF-A0A851IV81-F1
#
_cell.length_a   1.000
_cell.length_b   1.000
_cell.length_c   1.000
_cell.angle_alpha   90.00
_cell.angle_beta   90.00
_cell.angle_gamma   90.00
#
_symmetry.space_group_name_H-M   'P 1'
#
loop_
_entity.id
_entity.type
_entity.pdbx_description
1 polymer ?
#
loop_
_entity_poly.entity_id
_entity_poly.type
_entity_poly.pdbx_seq_one_letter_code
_entity_poly.pdbx_strand_id
1 'polypeptide(L)'
;MSELMRGIPFENIITWSLDEYKKMGSVFGIRKDKFYFNKSGKKQKIVLGDEISTIVGPAAGPNSQLAQNIVASYLSGARFMELKTVQKMDGKELQDCIARPCIYAEDECYNCEWSTELTVLMAYEEYVKAYFACIVLAKEFGISDSQDFAYNMSVGYDLEGIKLPKIDSYIENMKDASKTEIFNECKNFLKENISMFSKFTLEDLEKISPNICNSVTLSTLHGCPAEDIEKISYYLLTEKKVNAFIKCNPTLLGYEFARSMLDKMGYDYIAFDDHHFNNDLQYADAIAMFRRLLKVAENEGKAFGLKITNTFPVQVKKGELPSEEMYMAGRSLYLLSLSLASKLSTEFKGQLPMAYSGGADAFNIREIFETGVMPITVATTILKPGGYERFRQLAEETEDLMKDKYEGIDHEKLAKVVANIPNERRNHKLYREKAGNRKTDSELPLFDCYKAPCKDGGCPIEQQIPEYLKLVADKNYDKAIEVIANDNTAPTILGVLCAHHCQDRCTRVDYDKTLQIRDMKLIAADNAQDKFISNIKKVDLKTQNKVAVIGAGPVGIAVASYLRRNGVAVTVFEKLSKPYGIVSHIIPEFRISNKQIERDYQIAVNQGVEFRFNTEVKDSYENLQKEYKYVVVCTGAWEKGLSPVKEGADKIIDALEFLGEYKNSGKVAKAGKKIAVVGAGDVAMDCVRVASKLEGVEKAVLVYRRTEAYMPAAQEEVDHIKKEGIEIMELTAPVSFDGKTFKCEKMTLGDFDESGRKSVVGTGEILDLDFDTVVGATGARVDVSAFAENKLSVDKKGYAVLSTTNETSQKDVYVAGDCKSGPSTIVKGMGDAKKIALDIMSKENIKADFVKFDIVEDENELYKRRAILVLPQVGEKEGDRCLKCDQICEVCVQVCPNRANVMVEVDGYEMGHQIVHIDGMCNECGNCGVFCPHAGRPYKDKFTVFWTLYDFEESTNEGFYKKPDGTYLFRVGKDVVEYKKGGDNIPKQYINMLEQLEEKYSYYVIENIVERPFV
;
A
#
# COMPACT_ATOMS: atom_id res chain seq x y z
N MET A 1 -23.61 -12.70 -1.80
CA MET A 1 -23.79 -11.80 -0.65
C MET A 1 -24.73 -10.72 -1.11
N SER A 2 -25.52 -10.18 -0.19
CA SER A 2 -26.43 -9.09 -0.48
C SER A 2 -25.58 -7.83 -0.67
N GLU A 3 -25.35 -7.39 -1.91
CA GLU A 3 -24.59 -6.15 -2.19
C GLU A 3 -25.30 -4.87 -1.68
N LEU A 4 -26.36 -5.03 -0.88
CA LEU A 4 -27.30 -4.01 -0.44
C LEU A 4 -26.86 -3.39 0.88
N MET A 5 -26.53 -2.10 0.83
CA MET A 5 -26.36 -1.31 2.04
C MET A 5 -27.70 -0.95 2.65
N ARG A 6 -27.82 -1.19 3.95
CA ARG A 6 -29.00 -0.88 4.76
C ARG A 6 -28.68 0.30 5.68
N GLY A 7 -29.55 1.30 5.65
CA GLY A 7 -29.47 2.44 6.56
C GLY A 7 -29.73 2.01 8.00
N ILE A 8 -28.96 2.56 8.94
CA ILE A 8 -29.16 2.31 10.37
C ILE A 8 -30.26 3.25 10.87
N PRO A 9 -31.26 2.79 11.64
CA PRO A 9 -32.25 3.67 12.26
C PRO A 9 -31.58 4.73 13.14
N PHE A 10 -32.19 5.92 13.25
CA PHE A 10 -31.57 7.02 13.99
C PHE A 10 -31.36 6.69 15.48
N GLU A 11 -32.32 6.00 16.10
CA GLU A 11 -32.20 5.46 17.45
C GLU A 11 -30.94 4.59 17.60
N ASN A 12 -30.72 3.65 16.68
CA ASN A 12 -29.56 2.77 16.68
C ASN A 12 -28.26 3.54 16.46
N ILE A 13 -28.24 4.60 15.65
CA ILE A 13 -27.04 5.45 15.47
C ILE A 13 -26.64 6.08 16.81
N ILE A 14 -27.60 6.66 17.53
CA ILE A 14 -27.34 7.34 18.81
C ILE A 14 -26.99 6.33 19.90
N THR A 15 -27.80 5.29 20.09
CA THR A 15 -27.59 4.27 21.13
C THR A 15 -26.28 3.54 20.94
N TRP A 16 -25.96 3.10 19.72
CA TRP A 16 -24.65 2.51 19.39
C TRP A 16 -23.53 3.50 19.73
N SER A 17 -23.60 4.74 19.25
CA SER A 17 -22.54 5.72 19.51
C SER A 17 -22.27 5.93 21.01
N LEU A 18 -23.31 6.05 21.84
CA LEU A 18 -23.16 6.23 23.28
C LEU A 18 -22.66 4.96 23.97
N ASP A 19 -23.19 3.79 23.59
CA ASP A 19 -22.82 2.51 24.18
C ASP A 19 -21.38 2.13 23.86
N GLU A 20 -20.95 2.24 22.60
CA GLU A 20 -19.58 1.97 22.19
C GLU A 20 -18.61 2.97 22.84
N TYR A 21 -18.99 4.25 22.94
CA TYR A 21 -18.14 5.25 23.59
C TYR A 21 -17.94 4.91 25.08
N LYS A 22 -19.01 4.49 25.76
CA LYS A 22 -18.98 4.13 27.17
C LYS A 22 -18.21 2.84 27.43
N LYS A 23 -18.43 1.80 26.61
CA LYS A 23 -17.85 0.46 26.81
C LYS A 23 -16.41 0.37 26.30
N MET A 24 -16.15 0.91 25.11
CA MET A 24 -14.90 0.70 24.36
C MET A 24 -14.08 1.99 24.19
N GLY A 25 -14.68 3.16 24.41
CA GLY A 25 -14.02 4.43 24.14
C GLY A 25 -13.83 4.70 22.65
N SER A 26 -14.75 4.21 21.82
CA SER A 26 -14.80 4.45 20.37
C SER A 26 -16.23 4.70 19.89
N VAL A 27 -16.39 5.21 18.68
CA VAL A 27 -17.72 5.40 18.05
C VAL A 27 -17.62 5.01 16.59
N PHE A 28 -18.44 4.05 16.17
CA PHE A 28 -18.30 3.35 14.90
C PHE A 28 -16.85 2.91 14.69
N GLY A 29 -16.18 2.45 15.75
CA GLY A 29 -14.77 2.08 15.87
C GLY A 29 -13.74 3.17 15.54
N ILE A 30 -14.11 4.46 15.58
CA ILE A 30 -13.15 5.57 15.67
C ILE A 30 -12.82 5.76 17.15
N ARG A 31 -11.56 5.60 17.52
CA ARG A 31 -11.15 5.70 18.92
C ARG A 31 -11.23 7.13 19.44
N LYS A 32 -11.61 7.32 20.71
CA LYS A 32 -11.70 8.65 21.34
C LYS A 32 -10.38 9.41 21.33
N ASP A 33 -9.25 8.71 21.39
CA ASP A 33 -7.93 9.32 21.30
C ASP A 33 -7.59 9.79 19.88
N LYS A 34 -8.42 9.45 18.88
CA LYS A 34 -8.34 9.91 17.49
C LYS A 34 -9.38 10.97 17.14
N PHE A 35 -10.22 11.36 18.10
CA PHE A 35 -11.15 12.48 17.91
C PHE A 35 -10.37 13.78 17.72
N TYR A 36 -10.87 14.62 16.82
CA TYR A 36 -10.33 15.96 16.60
C TYR A 36 -11.06 16.97 17.50
N PHE A 37 -10.28 17.79 18.18
CA PHE A 37 -10.75 18.93 18.98
C PHE A 37 -10.04 20.18 18.45
N ASN A 38 -10.80 21.21 18.10
CA ASN A 38 -10.23 22.50 17.67
C ASN A 38 -9.57 23.20 18.86
N LYS A 39 -8.23 23.19 18.91
CA LYS A 39 -7.46 23.75 20.04
C LYS A 39 -7.29 25.26 19.92
N SER A 40 -7.23 25.76 18.70
CA SER A 40 -7.06 27.18 18.38
C SER A 40 -8.31 28.01 18.66
N GLY A 41 -9.49 27.37 18.64
CA GLY A 41 -10.79 28.04 18.70
C GLY A 41 -11.13 28.86 17.44
N LYS A 42 -10.24 28.87 16.43
CA LYS A 42 -10.47 29.59 15.17
C LYS A 42 -11.52 28.88 14.34
N LYS A 43 -12.32 29.66 13.63
CA LYS A 43 -13.28 29.17 12.64
C LYS A 43 -13.13 29.95 11.35
N GLN A 44 -13.38 29.28 10.23
CA GLN A 44 -13.27 29.83 8.89
C GLN A 44 -14.65 29.99 8.29
N LYS A 45 -15.03 31.22 7.97
CA LYS A 45 -16.16 31.45 7.07
C LYS A 45 -15.73 31.14 5.63
N ILE A 46 -16.30 30.10 5.04
CA ILE A 46 -16.00 29.68 3.66
C ILE A 46 -16.81 30.50 2.66
N VAL A 47 -16.43 30.42 1.39
CA VAL A 47 -17.10 31.16 0.30
C VAL A 47 -18.60 30.82 0.17
N LEU A 48 -19.00 29.61 0.59
CA LEU A 48 -20.39 29.15 0.59
C LEU A 48 -21.22 29.74 1.76
N GLY A 49 -20.59 30.51 2.66
CA GLY A 49 -21.27 31.22 3.74
C GLY A 49 -21.24 30.51 5.09
N ASP A 50 -21.00 29.20 5.10
CA ASP A 50 -20.89 28.41 6.33
C ASP A 50 -19.62 28.75 7.13
N GLU A 51 -19.67 28.51 8.43
CA GLU A 51 -18.55 28.67 9.35
C GLU A 51 -18.09 27.29 9.84
N ILE A 52 -16.84 26.93 9.52
CA ILE A 52 -16.28 25.60 9.80
C ILE A 52 -15.01 25.67 10.66
N SER A 53 -14.80 24.69 11.54
CA SER A 53 -13.63 24.64 12.44
C SER A 53 -12.39 23.94 11.86
N THR A 54 -12.51 23.34 10.66
CA THR A 54 -11.41 22.81 9.83
C THR A 54 -11.81 22.98 8.36
N ILE A 55 -10.84 23.03 7.43
CA ILE A 55 -11.13 23.11 5.98
C ILE A 55 -11.25 21.74 5.29
N VAL A 56 -11.13 20.65 6.05
CA VAL A 56 -10.98 19.30 5.52
C VAL A 56 -12.29 18.51 5.57
N GLY A 57 -12.44 17.55 4.66
CA GLY A 57 -13.47 16.52 4.80
C GLY A 57 -13.56 15.53 3.64
N PRO A 58 -14.53 14.61 3.65
CA PRO A 58 -14.65 13.61 2.61
C PRO A 58 -15.15 14.24 1.32
N ALA A 59 -14.57 13.80 0.20
CA ALA A 59 -15.13 14.08 -1.12
C ALA A 59 -16.40 13.25 -1.34
N ALA A 60 -17.24 13.66 -2.30
CA ALA A 60 -18.42 12.89 -2.70
C ALA A 60 -17.99 11.48 -3.12
N GLY A 61 -18.30 10.49 -2.30
CA GLY A 61 -17.79 9.13 -2.43
C GLY A 61 -18.32 8.21 -1.32
N PRO A 62 -17.81 6.97 -1.22
CA PRO A 62 -18.36 5.98 -0.28
C PRO A 62 -18.26 6.44 1.18
N ASN A 63 -17.26 7.25 1.54
CA ASN A 63 -17.07 7.79 2.88
C ASN A 63 -18.10 8.87 3.29
N SER A 64 -18.99 9.32 2.39
CA SER A 64 -20.01 10.33 2.65
C SER A 64 -21.44 9.89 2.28
N GLN A 65 -21.67 8.57 2.20
CA GLN A 65 -22.96 8.01 1.76
C GLN A 65 -23.91 7.62 2.92
N LEU A 66 -23.41 6.91 3.93
CA LEU A 66 -24.21 6.43 5.07
C LEU A 66 -24.00 7.33 6.29
N ALA A 67 -24.97 7.38 7.19
CA ALA A 67 -24.94 8.29 8.33
C ALA A 67 -23.73 8.03 9.26
N GLN A 68 -23.42 6.76 9.54
CA GLN A 68 -22.25 6.37 10.32
C GLN A 68 -20.92 6.75 9.64
N ASN A 69 -20.86 6.77 8.31
CA ASN A 69 -19.66 7.19 7.56
C ASN A 69 -19.39 8.67 7.77
N ILE A 70 -20.46 9.48 7.74
CA ILE A 70 -20.41 10.92 7.98
C ILE A 70 -20.06 11.22 9.45
N VAL A 71 -20.68 10.52 10.40
CA VAL A 71 -20.34 10.64 11.83
C VAL A 71 -18.87 10.28 12.09
N ALA A 72 -18.37 9.17 11.52
CA ALA A 72 -16.96 8.79 11.64
C ALA A 72 -16.01 9.85 11.04
N SER A 73 -16.38 10.44 9.90
CA SER A 73 -15.65 11.57 9.30
C SER A 73 -15.64 12.79 10.23
N TYR A 74 -16.79 13.15 10.80
CA TYR A 74 -16.91 14.30 11.70
C TYR A 74 -16.04 14.13 12.95
N LEU A 75 -16.16 13.00 13.65
CA LEU A 75 -15.43 12.74 14.89
C LEU A 75 -13.91 12.81 14.68
N SER A 76 -13.44 12.36 13.51
CA SER A 76 -12.02 12.39 13.15
C SER A 76 -11.52 13.74 12.63
N GLY A 77 -12.36 14.75 12.40
CA GLY A 77 -11.93 16.12 12.07
C GLY A 77 -12.46 16.70 10.77
N ALA A 78 -13.25 15.96 10.00
CA ALA A 78 -13.93 16.52 8.83
C ALA A 78 -14.96 17.58 9.25
N ARG A 79 -14.96 18.73 8.57
CA ARG A 79 -15.94 19.81 8.74
C ARG A 79 -16.53 20.33 7.44
N PHE A 80 -15.99 19.96 6.28
CA PHE A 80 -16.64 20.20 4.99
C PHE A 80 -16.91 18.87 4.27
N MET A 81 -18.17 18.45 4.25
CA MET A 81 -18.55 17.13 3.75
C MET A 81 -19.31 17.25 2.44
N GLU A 82 -18.74 16.68 1.38
CA GLU A 82 -19.41 16.57 0.10
C GLU A 82 -20.26 15.30 0.09
N LEU A 83 -21.56 15.49 0.07
CA LEU A 83 -22.52 14.38 0.10
C LEU A 83 -22.52 13.66 -1.25
N LYS A 84 -22.70 12.34 -1.21
CA LYS A 84 -22.64 11.55 -2.42
C LYS A 84 -23.75 11.91 -3.40
N THR A 85 -23.40 11.94 -4.69
CA THR A 85 -24.25 12.46 -5.77
C THR A 85 -25.57 11.70 -5.88
N VAL A 86 -26.68 12.43 -5.90
CA VAL A 86 -28.02 11.92 -6.25
C VAL A 86 -28.33 12.18 -7.73
N GLN A 87 -29.13 11.31 -8.33
CA GLN A 87 -29.43 11.38 -9.77
C GLN A 87 -30.74 10.68 -10.15
N LYS A 88 -31.07 10.71 -11.45
CA LYS A 88 -32.26 10.08 -12.00
C LYS A 88 -32.25 8.56 -11.82
N MET A 89 -31.13 7.91 -12.09
CA MET A 89 -30.93 6.45 -11.90
C MET A 89 -30.42 6.19 -10.47
N ASP A 90 -31.19 5.51 -9.64
CA ASP A 90 -30.88 5.28 -8.22
C ASP A 90 -31.32 3.89 -7.75
N GLY A 91 -30.94 3.51 -6.53
CA GLY A 91 -31.30 2.20 -5.95
C GLY A 91 -30.84 1.02 -6.81
N LYS A 92 -31.75 0.05 -7.04
CA LYS A 92 -31.42 -1.20 -7.74
C LYS A 92 -30.94 -0.98 -9.18
N GLU A 93 -31.52 -0.01 -9.90
CA GLU A 93 -31.13 0.31 -11.28
C GLU A 93 -29.65 0.72 -11.37
N LEU A 94 -29.20 1.55 -10.43
CA LEU A 94 -27.79 1.94 -10.36
C LEU A 94 -26.89 0.79 -9.91
N GLN A 95 -27.32 0.05 -8.89
CA GLN A 95 -26.56 -1.08 -8.36
C GLN A 95 -26.26 -2.13 -9.44
N ASP A 96 -27.23 -2.43 -10.31
CA ASP A 96 -27.07 -3.39 -11.42
C ASP A 96 -26.07 -2.91 -12.49
N CYS A 97 -25.75 -1.62 -12.52
CA CYS A 97 -24.76 -1.04 -13.43
C CYS A 97 -23.34 -1.03 -12.86
N ILE A 98 -23.15 -1.29 -11.56
CA ILE A 98 -21.85 -1.21 -10.90
C ILE A 98 -21.17 -2.58 -10.93
N ALA A 99 -20.10 -2.69 -11.72
CA ALA A 99 -19.27 -3.89 -11.72
C ALA A 99 -18.46 -3.98 -10.41
N ARG A 100 -18.50 -5.12 -9.73
CA ARG A 100 -17.85 -5.33 -8.43
C ARG A 100 -16.71 -6.36 -8.47
N PRO A 101 -15.62 -6.17 -7.71
CA PRO A 101 -15.35 -5.04 -6.81
C PRO A 101 -15.19 -3.72 -7.57
N CYS A 102 -15.67 -2.61 -6.99
CA CYS A 102 -15.73 -1.32 -7.66
C CYS A 102 -14.66 -0.31 -7.21
N ILE A 103 -13.81 -0.68 -6.25
CA ILE A 103 -12.69 0.14 -5.74
C ILE A 103 -11.40 -0.69 -5.71
N TYR A 104 -10.33 -0.14 -6.29
CA TYR A 104 -8.98 -0.67 -6.18
C TYR A 104 -8.02 0.46 -5.78
N ALA A 105 -7.53 0.44 -4.54
CA ALA A 105 -6.72 1.52 -3.95
C ALA A 105 -5.28 1.11 -3.57
N GLU A 106 -4.75 0.04 -4.18
CA GLU A 106 -3.48 -0.58 -3.77
C GLU A 106 -2.27 0.38 -3.87
N ASP A 107 -2.24 1.21 -4.91
CA ASP A 107 -1.23 2.25 -5.05
C ASP A 107 -1.86 3.58 -5.49
N GLU A 108 -2.22 3.71 -6.76
CA GLU A 108 -3.17 4.73 -7.17
C GLU A 108 -4.60 4.21 -6.92
N CYS A 109 -5.55 5.12 -6.79
CA CYS A 109 -6.93 4.73 -6.50
C CYS A 109 -7.73 4.73 -7.80
N TYR A 110 -8.44 3.64 -8.04
CA TYR A 110 -9.35 3.51 -9.16
C TYR A 110 -10.73 3.12 -8.65
N ASN A 111 -11.77 3.66 -9.27
CA ASN A 111 -13.15 3.26 -9.04
C ASN A 111 -13.96 3.26 -10.33
N CYS A 112 -14.99 2.42 -10.41
CA CYS A 112 -15.94 2.41 -11.53
C CYS A 112 -17.36 2.87 -11.13
N GLU A 113 -17.60 3.15 -9.84
CA GLU A 113 -18.85 3.70 -9.32
C GLU A 113 -18.82 5.23 -9.26
N TRP A 114 -19.95 5.91 -9.50
CA TRP A 114 -20.01 7.37 -9.64
C TRP A 114 -21.10 8.12 -8.84
N SER A 115 -22.09 7.43 -8.26
CA SER A 115 -23.27 8.01 -7.58
C SER A 115 -23.75 7.16 -6.39
N THR A 116 -24.59 7.74 -5.53
CA THR A 116 -25.12 7.01 -4.37
C THR A 116 -25.90 5.76 -4.79
N GLU A 117 -25.59 4.62 -4.17
CA GLU A 117 -26.27 3.34 -4.40
C GLU A 117 -27.62 3.25 -3.66
N LEU A 118 -27.93 4.26 -2.86
CA LEU A 118 -29.22 4.43 -2.19
C LEU A 118 -30.23 5.06 -3.16
N THR A 119 -31.52 4.91 -2.88
CA THR A 119 -32.52 5.78 -3.52
C THR A 119 -32.32 7.23 -3.06
N VAL A 120 -32.78 8.21 -3.85
CA VAL A 120 -32.67 9.63 -3.48
C VAL A 120 -33.27 9.92 -2.10
N LEU A 121 -34.40 9.28 -1.77
CA LEU A 121 -35.04 9.42 -0.46
C LEU A 121 -34.19 8.79 0.66
N MET A 122 -33.66 7.59 0.46
CA MET A 122 -32.79 6.95 1.47
C MET A 122 -31.52 7.78 1.70
N ALA A 123 -30.90 8.31 0.64
CA ALA A 123 -29.75 9.20 0.76
C ALA A 123 -30.10 10.46 1.58
N TYR A 124 -31.22 11.11 1.28
CA TYR A 124 -31.73 12.24 2.07
C TYR A 124 -31.84 11.90 3.57
N GLU A 125 -32.47 10.78 3.89
CA GLU A 125 -32.68 10.34 5.27
C GLU A 125 -31.36 10.08 6.00
N GLU A 126 -30.39 9.42 5.34
CA GLU A 126 -29.05 9.23 5.91
C GLU A 126 -28.36 10.56 6.23
N TYR A 127 -28.50 11.57 5.36
CA TYR A 127 -27.88 12.87 5.56
C TYR A 127 -28.52 13.66 6.70
N VAL A 128 -29.85 13.60 6.85
CA VAL A 128 -30.57 14.20 7.99
C VAL A 128 -30.16 13.51 9.30
N LYS A 129 -30.15 12.18 9.33
CA LYS A 129 -29.72 11.41 10.51
C LYS A 129 -28.29 11.75 10.93
N ALA A 130 -27.37 11.81 9.97
CA ALA A 130 -25.99 12.20 10.21
C ALA A 130 -25.86 13.63 10.75
N TYR A 131 -26.66 14.57 10.22
CA TYR A 131 -26.64 15.97 10.64
C TYR A 131 -27.02 16.12 12.13
N PHE A 132 -28.11 15.48 12.55
CA PHE A 132 -28.48 15.42 13.96
C PHE A 132 -27.41 14.73 14.80
N ALA A 133 -26.96 13.53 14.38
CA ALA A 133 -25.97 12.76 15.13
C ALA A 133 -24.67 13.53 15.33
N CYS A 134 -24.14 14.22 14.31
CA CYS A 134 -22.93 15.02 14.44
C CYS A 134 -23.10 16.14 15.48
N ILE A 135 -24.22 16.89 15.46
CA ILE A 135 -24.47 17.98 16.41
C ILE A 135 -24.61 17.44 17.85
N VAL A 136 -25.40 16.39 18.03
CA VAL A 136 -25.68 15.79 19.34
C VAL A 136 -24.39 15.20 19.94
N LEU A 137 -23.68 14.38 19.18
CA LEU A 137 -22.45 13.73 19.63
C LEU A 137 -21.31 14.73 19.82
N ALA A 138 -21.25 15.80 19.01
CA ALA A 138 -20.29 16.89 19.22
C ALA A 138 -20.45 17.51 20.61
N LYS A 139 -21.68 17.81 21.01
CA LYS A 139 -21.99 18.39 22.32
C LYS A 139 -21.73 17.39 23.44
N GLU A 140 -22.23 16.16 23.30
CA GLU A 140 -22.11 15.12 24.32
C GLU A 140 -20.64 14.76 24.62
N PHE A 141 -19.82 14.64 23.57
CA PHE A 141 -18.40 14.31 23.72
C PHE A 141 -17.51 15.55 23.95
N GLY A 142 -18.07 16.76 23.94
CA GLY A 142 -17.32 18.01 24.18
C GLY A 142 -16.37 18.39 23.04
N ILE A 143 -16.71 18.00 21.81
CA ILE A 143 -15.96 18.35 20.59
C ILE A 143 -16.29 19.77 20.15
N SER A 144 -17.57 20.17 20.19
CA SER A 144 -18.04 21.51 19.84
C SER A 144 -19.34 21.84 20.58
N ASP A 145 -19.52 23.11 20.92
CA ASP A 145 -20.74 23.64 21.56
C ASP A 145 -21.79 24.12 20.56
N SER A 146 -21.44 24.21 19.28
CA SER A 146 -22.31 24.62 18.18
C SER A 146 -22.05 23.78 16.94
N GLN A 147 -22.94 23.84 15.95
CA GLN A 147 -22.59 23.37 14.61
C GLN A 147 -21.33 24.11 14.12
N ASP A 148 -20.33 23.35 13.70
CA ASP A 148 -19.03 23.83 13.24
C ASP A 148 -18.59 23.15 11.94
N PHE A 149 -19.55 22.56 11.21
CA PHE A 149 -19.38 21.86 9.95
C PHE A 149 -20.43 22.28 8.92
N ALA A 150 -20.14 22.00 7.66
CA ALA A 150 -20.98 22.30 6.51
C ALA A 150 -21.13 21.08 5.60
N TYR A 151 -22.32 20.95 5.01
CA TYR A 151 -22.59 20.05 3.91
C TYR A 151 -22.54 20.79 2.57
N ASN A 152 -22.15 20.06 1.54
CA ASN A 152 -22.26 20.46 0.15
C ASN A 152 -22.93 19.31 -0.61
N MET A 153 -24.18 19.51 -1.02
CA MET A 153 -24.94 18.47 -1.71
C MET A 153 -24.39 18.27 -3.12
N SER A 154 -24.54 17.08 -3.71
CA SER A 154 -24.11 16.82 -5.08
C SER A 154 -25.27 16.32 -5.93
N VAL A 155 -25.46 16.95 -7.09
CA VAL A 155 -26.48 16.59 -8.10
C VAL A 155 -25.84 16.58 -9.48
N GLY A 156 -26.39 15.86 -10.45
CA GLY A 156 -25.83 15.82 -11.80
C GLY A 156 -26.79 15.39 -12.90
N TYR A 157 -26.21 15.12 -14.08
CA TYR A 157 -26.79 14.57 -15.31
C TYR A 157 -27.35 15.59 -16.30
N ASP A 158 -28.57 16.06 -16.09
CA ASP A 158 -29.18 17.06 -16.97
C ASP A 158 -30.22 17.89 -16.20
N LEU A 159 -30.64 19.01 -16.81
CA LEU A 159 -31.61 19.91 -16.17
C LEU A 159 -32.96 19.24 -15.94
N GLU A 160 -33.39 18.36 -16.85
CA GLU A 160 -34.66 17.64 -16.74
C GLU A 160 -34.64 16.66 -15.57
N GLY A 161 -33.53 15.95 -15.37
CA GLY A 161 -33.26 15.07 -14.25
C GLY A 161 -33.30 15.82 -12.92
N ILE A 162 -32.62 16.96 -12.83
CA ILE A 162 -32.61 17.80 -11.62
C ILE A 162 -34.01 18.33 -11.27
N LYS A 163 -34.86 18.56 -12.26
CA LYS A 163 -36.26 18.97 -12.08
C LYS A 163 -37.21 17.82 -11.73
N LEU A 164 -36.76 16.56 -11.76
CA LEU A 164 -37.61 15.44 -11.37
C LEU A 164 -38.08 15.62 -9.93
N PRO A 165 -39.35 15.29 -9.60
CA PRO A 165 -39.90 15.51 -8.26
C PRO A 165 -39.03 14.98 -7.12
N LYS A 166 -38.35 13.84 -7.31
CA LYS A 166 -37.47 13.25 -6.29
C LYS A 166 -36.20 14.07 -6.03
N ILE A 167 -35.55 14.60 -7.07
CA ILE A 167 -34.34 15.42 -6.93
C ILE A 167 -34.69 16.84 -6.49
N ASP A 168 -35.79 17.38 -7.03
CA ASP A 168 -36.33 18.67 -6.62
C ASP A 168 -36.65 18.69 -5.12
N SER A 169 -37.40 17.68 -4.65
CA SER A 169 -37.73 17.50 -3.24
C SER A 169 -36.47 17.34 -2.39
N TYR A 170 -35.47 16.60 -2.88
CA TYR A 170 -34.18 16.49 -2.18
C TYR A 170 -33.53 17.85 -1.95
N ILE A 171 -33.41 18.69 -3.00
CA ILE A 171 -32.80 20.02 -2.88
C ILE A 171 -33.59 20.91 -1.93
N GLU A 172 -34.92 20.97 -2.07
CA GLU A 172 -35.76 21.82 -1.21
C GLU A 172 -35.76 21.35 0.26
N ASN A 173 -35.84 20.04 0.47
CA ASN A 173 -35.84 19.47 1.82
C ASN A 173 -34.47 19.54 2.51
N MET A 174 -33.36 19.64 1.75
CA MET A 174 -32.04 19.92 2.30
C MET A 174 -31.90 21.40 2.71
N LYS A 175 -32.57 22.32 1.99
CA LYS A 175 -32.61 23.74 2.36
C LYS A 175 -33.48 24.01 3.58
N ASP A 176 -34.58 23.28 3.73
CA ASP A 176 -35.49 23.34 4.89
C ASP A 176 -36.14 21.97 5.13
N ALA A 177 -35.66 21.28 6.16
CA ALA A 177 -36.14 19.96 6.55
C ALA A 177 -37.31 19.99 7.55
N SER A 178 -37.80 21.17 7.96
CA SER A 178 -38.75 21.32 9.08
C SER A 178 -40.05 20.53 8.93
N LYS A 179 -40.46 20.24 7.69
CA LYS A 179 -41.70 19.52 7.36
C LYS A 179 -41.50 18.05 7.02
N THR A 180 -40.26 17.54 7.03
CA THR A 180 -40.00 16.15 6.64
C THR A 180 -40.20 15.19 7.81
N GLU A 181 -40.63 13.98 7.50
CA GLU A 181 -40.89 12.94 8.50
C GLU A 181 -39.61 12.61 9.27
N ILE A 182 -38.50 12.36 8.55
CA ILE A 182 -37.21 11.99 9.16
C ILE A 182 -36.65 13.09 10.09
N PHE A 183 -36.83 14.37 9.77
CA PHE A 183 -36.38 15.45 10.64
C PHE A 183 -37.16 15.45 11.97
N ASN A 184 -38.48 15.27 11.87
CA ASN A 184 -39.36 15.21 13.04
C ASN A 184 -39.12 13.92 13.85
N GLU A 185 -38.88 12.78 13.19
CA GLU A 185 -38.48 11.52 13.82
C GLU A 185 -37.21 11.71 14.67
N CYS A 186 -36.15 12.26 14.08
CA CYS A 186 -34.90 12.51 14.79
C CYS A 186 -35.10 13.47 15.98
N LYS A 187 -35.82 14.58 15.76
CA LYS A 187 -36.08 15.58 16.80
C LYS A 187 -36.93 15.00 17.95
N ASN A 188 -37.98 14.24 17.64
CA ASN A 188 -38.87 13.64 18.63
C ASN A 188 -38.14 12.57 19.45
N PHE A 189 -37.37 11.71 18.79
CA PHE A 189 -36.55 10.71 19.49
C PHE A 189 -35.62 11.35 20.52
N LEU A 190 -34.87 12.40 20.14
CA LEU A 190 -33.98 13.11 21.06
C LEU A 190 -34.73 13.79 22.21
N LYS A 191 -35.91 14.34 21.93
CA LYS A 191 -36.75 15.01 22.93
C LYS A 191 -37.28 14.02 23.97
N GLU A 192 -37.76 12.87 23.53
CA GLU A 192 -38.28 11.80 24.38
C GLU A 192 -37.18 11.12 25.19
N ASN A 193 -35.97 11.05 24.63
CA ASN A 193 -34.84 10.35 25.22
C ASN A 193 -33.72 11.27 25.73
N ILE A 194 -34.04 12.53 26.05
CA ILE A 194 -33.02 13.51 26.45
C ILE A 194 -32.21 13.06 27.68
N SER A 195 -32.80 12.24 28.54
CA SER A 195 -32.15 11.67 29.73
C SER A 195 -30.96 10.73 29.43
N MET A 196 -30.78 10.30 28.18
CA MET A 196 -29.62 9.51 27.75
C MET A 196 -28.33 10.34 27.72
N PHE A 197 -28.44 11.66 27.64
CA PHE A 197 -27.30 12.57 27.45
C PHE A 197 -26.90 13.24 28.76
N SER A 198 -25.59 13.43 28.94
CA SER A 198 -25.04 14.11 30.11
C SER A 198 -24.76 15.59 29.86
N LYS A 199 -24.54 16.01 28.60
CA LYS A 199 -24.22 17.40 28.24
C LYS A 199 -25.17 18.00 27.21
N PHE A 200 -25.76 17.19 26.31
CA PHE A 200 -26.72 17.68 25.33
C PHE A 200 -28.09 17.94 26.00
N THR A 201 -28.65 19.13 25.79
CA THR A 201 -29.88 19.58 26.47
C THR A 201 -31.05 19.81 25.51
N LEU A 202 -32.26 19.96 26.05
CA LEU A 202 -33.43 20.39 25.25
C LEU A 202 -33.22 21.78 24.61
N GLU A 203 -32.46 22.67 25.25
CA GLU A 203 -32.13 23.97 24.67
C GLU A 203 -31.23 23.81 23.44
N ASP A 204 -30.26 22.89 23.49
CA ASP A 204 -29.41 22.56 22.35
C ASP A 204 -30.23 21.94 21.22
N LEU A 205 -31.19 21.06 21.54
CA LEU A 205 -32.11 20.47 20.57
C LEU A 205 -32.94 21.51 19.81
N GLU A 206 -33.46 22.52 20.50
CA GLU A 206 -34.24 23.59 19.86
C GLU A 206 -33.38 24.55 19.02
N LYS A 207 -32.05 24.56 19.22
CA LYS A 207 -31.11 25.32 18.38
C LYS A 207 -30.74 24.60 17.08
N ILE A 208 -31.06 23.31 16.93
CA ILE A 208 -30.78 22.57 15.69
C ILE A 208 -31.61 23.18 14.56
N SER A 209 -30.92 23.77 13.59
CA SER A 209 -31.56 24.43 12.46
C SER A 209 -32.14 23.39 11.50
N PRO A 210 -33.37 23.60 10.98
CA PRO A 210 -33.90 22.79 9.88
C PRO A 210 -33.21 23.09 8.54
N ASN A 211 -32.40 24.16 8.46
CA ASN A 211 -31.68 24.54 7.26
C ASN A 211 -30.35 23.77 7.17
N ILE A 212 -30.40 22.57 6.60
CA ILE A 212 -29.27 21.61 6.63
C ILE A 212 -28.17 22.00 5.64
N CYS A 213 -28.51 22.39 4.41
CA CYS A 213 -27.54 22.68 3.36
C CYS A 213 -28.08 23.68 2.34
N ASN A 214 -27.29 24.72 2.06
CA ASN A 214 -27.60 25.77 1.08
C ASN A 214 -26.58 25.83 -0.07
N SER A 215 -25.75 24.79 -0.23
CA SER A 215 -24.73 24.72 -1.26
C SER A 215 -24.80 23.40 -2.03
N VAL A 216 -24.50 23.47 -3.33
CA VAL A 216 -24.55 22.33 -4.23
C VAL A 216 -23.34 22.29 -5.15
N THR A 217 -22.82 21.10 -5.39
CA THR A 217 -21.87 20.82 -6.48
C THR A 217 -22.59 20.14 -7.62
N LEU A 218 -22.52 20.76 -8.79
CA LEU A 218 -22.93 20.15 -10.04
C LEU A 218 -21.84 19.18 -10.51
N SER A 219 -22.16 17.90 -10.43
CA SER A 219 -21.37 16.82 -11.02
C SER A 219 -21.71 16.72 -12.51
N THR A 220 -20.81 17.24 -13.36
CA THR A 220 -20.95 17.18 -14.81
C THR A 220 -20.46 15.84 -15.34
N LEU A 221 -21.23 15.23 -16.24
CA LEU A 221 -20.78 14.04 -16.97
C LEU A 221 -19.72 14.39 -18.01
N HIS A 222 -18.90 13.39 -18.35
CA HIS A 222 -18.08 13.47 -19.55
C HIS A 222 -18.96 13.69 -20.78
N GLY A 223 -18.56 14.60 -21.67
CA GLY A 223 -19.36 14.97 -22.83
C GLY A 223 -20.53 15.94 -22.58
N CYS A 224 -20.71 16.48 -21.38
CA CYS A 224 -21.78 17.45 -21.10
C CYS A 224 -21.48 18.82 -21.76
N PRO A 225 -22.37 19.34 -22.64
CA PRO A 225 -22.15 20.62 -23.31
C PRO A 225 -22.08 21.80 -22.33
N ALA A 226 -21.24 22.79 -22.63
CA ALA A 226 -21.09 24.00 -21.81
C ALA A 226 -22.44 24.72 -21.57
N GLU A 227 -23.29 24.78 -22.59
CA GLU A 227 -24.61 25.41 -22.48
C GLU A 227 -25.51 24.71 -21.46
N ASP A 228 -25.43 23.39 -21.32
CA ASP A 228 -26.26 22.64 -20.39
C ASP A 228 -25.75 22.77 -18.96
N ILE A 229 -24.42 22.75 -18.78
CA ILE A 229 -23.77 23.10 -17.50
C ILE A 229 -24.20 24.50 -17.04
N GLU A 230 -24.20 25.46 -17.97
CA GLU A 230 -24.61 26.84 -17.68
C GLU A 230 -26.10 26.93 -17.33
N LYS A 231 -26.99 26.29 -18.09
CA LYS A 231 -28.44 26.27 -17.81
C LYS A 231 -28.74 25.70 -16.43
N ILE A 232 -28.09 24.59 -16.06
CA ILE A 232 -28.26 23.97 -14.76
C ILE A 232 -27.74 24.89 -13.66
N SER A 233 -26.53 25.43 -13.82
CA SER A 233 -25.93 26.32 -12.83
C SER A 233 -26.75 27.60 -12.64
N TYR A 234 -27.27 28.17 -13.73
CA TYR A 234 -28.20 29.28 -13.70
C TYR A 234 -29.46 28.92 -12.91
N TYR A 235 -30.09 27.80 -13.22
CA TYR A 235 -31.27 27.30 -12.49
C TYR A 235 -31.01 27.13 -10.98
N LEU A 236 -29.85 26.57 -10.61
CA LEU A 236 -29.46 26.39 -9.20
C LEU A 236 -29.29 27.74 -8.48
N LEU A 237 -28.66 28.72 -9.13
CA LEU A 237 -28.43 30.05 -8.57
C LEU A 237 -29.70 30.91 -8.52
N THR A 238 -30.53 30.89 -9.57
CA THR A 238 -31.67 31.81 -9.73
C THR A 238 -32.98 31.25 -9.24
N GLU A 239 -33.29 29.97 -9.50
CA GLU A 239 -34.56 29.36 -9.13
C GLU A 239 -34.45 28.65 -7.78
N LYS A 240 -33.42 27.81 -7.62
CA LYS A 240 -33.19 27.09 -6.35
C LYS A 240 -32.58 27.97 -5.26
N LYS A 241 -31.95 29.09 -5.63
CA LYS A 241 -31.31 30.05 -4.73
C LYS A 241 -30.27 29.40 -3.82
N VAL A 242 -29.46 28.49 -4.33
CA VAL A 242 -28.36 27.83 -3.61
C VAL A 242 -27.00 28.30 -4.12
N ASN A 243 -25.99 28.24 -3.26
CA ASN A 243 -24.60 28.46 -3.69
C ASN A 243 -24.15 27.28 -4.56
N ALA A 244 -23.39 27.52 -5.62
CA ALA A 244 -23.09 26.49 -6.61
C ALA A 244 -21.60 26.35 -6.91
N PHE A 245 -21.10 25.12 -6.86
CA PHE A 245 -19.83 24.74 -7.46
C PHE A 245 -20.04 23.89 -8.71
N ILE A 246 -19.19 24.07 -9.72
CA ILE A 246 -19.13 23.19 -10.89
C ILE A 246 -17.90 22.30 -10.78
N LYS A 247 -18.08 20.98 -10.89
CA LYS A 247 -16.98 20.02 -10.97
C LYS A 247 -16.20 20.23 -12.27
N CYS A 248 -14.89 20.34 -12.18
CA CYS A 248 -13.99 20.55 -13.33
C CYS A 248 -12.91 19.47 -13.37
N ASN A 249 -12.81 18.80 -14.52
CA ASN A 249 -11.84 17.74 -14.77
C ASN A 249 -10.55 18.28 -15.44
N PRO A 250 -9.38 17.66 -15.19
CA PRO A 250 -8.11 18.00 -15.83
C PRO A 250 -8.09 17.86 -17.34
N THR A 251 -9.15 17.32 -17.97
CA THR A 251 -9.32 17.30 -19.43
C THR A 251 -9.21 18.70 -20.04
N LEU A 252 -9.55 19.75 -19.28
CA LEU A 252 -9.33 21.17 -19.64
C LEU A 252 -7.85 21.59 -19.87
N LEU A 253 -6.88 20.73 -19.50
CA LEU A 253 -5.46 20.96 -19.76
C LEU A 253 -5.03 20.50 -21.17
N GLY A 254 -5.81 19.63 -21.82
CA GLY A 254 -5.47 19.00 -23.09
C GLY A 254 -4.67 17.71 -22.93
N TYR A 255 -4.85 16.80 -23.90
CA TYR A 255 -4.27 15.45 -23.88
C TYR A 255 -2.74 15.46 -23.79
N GLU A 256 -2.08 16.23 -24.65
CA GLU A 256 -0.61 16.31 -24.72
C GLU A 256 0.02 16.75 -23.39
N PHE A 257 -0.60 17.73 -22.71
CA PHE A 257 -0.13 18.18 -21.40
C PHE A 257 -0.28 17.07 -20.36
N ALA A 258 -1.46 16.44 -20.28
CA ALA A 258 -1.73 15.39 -19.32
C ALA A 258 -0.79 14.19 -19.51
N ARG A 259 -0.62 13.72 -20.75
CA ARG A 259 0.26 12.60 -21.09
C ARG A 259 1.71 12.91 -20.75
N SER A 260 2.23 14.05 -21.20
CA SER A 260 3.61 14.47 -20.93
C SER A 260 3.91 14.57 -19.44
N MET A 261 3.00 15.15 -18.64
CA MET A 261 3.20 15.29 -17.20
C MET A 261 3.16 13.94 -16.47
N LEU A 262 2.22 13.06 -16.81
CA LEU A 262 2.17 11.72 -16.22
C LEU A 262 3.40 10.89 -16.58
N ASP A 263 3.87 10.93 -17.82
CA ASP A 263 5.11 10.25 -18.24
C ASP A 263 6.32 10.75 -17.44
N LYS A 264 6.47 12.08 -17.31
CA LYS A 264 7.54 12.70 -16.53
C LYS A 264 7.54 12.28 -15.07
N MET A 265 6.37 11.94 -14.52
CA MET A 265 6.19 11.53 -13.14
C MET A 265 6.28 10.00 -12.94
N GLY A 266 6.54 9.23 -14.00
CA GLY A 266 6.62 7.76 -13.98
C GLY A 266 5.27 7.05 -14.08
N TYR A 267 4.22 7.75 -14.51
CA TYR A 267 2.86 7.21 -14.70
C TYR A 267 2.57 6.85 -16.17
N ASP A 268 3.60 6.43 -16.91
CA ASP A 268 3.53 6.05 -18.34
C ASP A 268 2.73 4.77 -18.61
N TYR A 269 2.37 4.05 -17.55
CA TYR A 269 1.52 2.87 -17.60
C TYR A 269 0.02 3.17 -17.54
N ILE A 270 -0.36 4.41 -17.19
CA ILE A 270 -1.76 4.81 -17.06
C ILE A 270 -2.30 5.08 -18.47
N ALA A 271 -3.24 4.26 -18.92
CA ALA A 271 -3.78 4.30 -20.27
C ALA A 271 -5.02 5.20 -20.35
N PHE A 272 -5.02 6.14 -21.30
CA PHE A 272 -6.17 6.97 -21.68
C PHE A 272 -5.93 7.52 -23.09
N ASP A 273 -7.00 7.93 -23.77
CA ASP A 273 -6.95 8.53 -25.11
C ASP A 273 -7.44 9.98 -25.08
N ASP A 274 -7.60 10.59 -26.27
CA ASP A 274 -8.04 11.96 -26.43
C ASP A 274 -9.58 12.13 -26.46
N HIS A 275 -10.35 11.03 -26.35
CA HIS A 275 -11.81 11.05 -26.48
C HIS A 275 -12.47 12.01 -25.48
N HIS A 276 -12.16 11.86 -24.19
CA HIS A 276 -12.71 12.74 -23.15
C HIS A 276 -12.21 14.18 -23.27
N PHE A 277 -11.00 14.41 -23.77
CA PHE A 277 -10.45 15.75 -23.97
C PHE A 277 -11.19 16.52 -25.07
N ASN A 278 -11.61 15.81 -26.11
CA ASN A 278 -12.32 16.38 -27.26
C ASN A 278 -13.82 16.58 -26.98
N ASN A 279 -14.42 15.72 -26.15
CA ASN A 279 -15.86 15.73 -25.89
C ASN A 279 -16.25 16.53 -24.64
N ASP A 280 -15.38 16.64 -23.64
CA ASP A 280 -15.67 17.41 -22.42
C ASP A 280 -15.74 18.92 -22.68
N LEU A 281 -16.12 19.65 -21.63
CA LEU A 281 -16.08 21.11 -21.60
C LEU A 281 -14.72 21.64 -22.08
N GLN A 282 -14.75 22.50 -23.10
CA GLN A 282 -13.55 23.10 -23.68
C GLN A 282 -13.13 24.36 -22.90
N TYR A 283 -11.82 24.62 -22.83
CA TYR A 283 -11.28 25.67 -21.96
C TYR A 283 -11.82 27.07 -22.27
N ALA A 284 -11.89 27.45 -23.55
CA ALA A 284 -12.40 28.78 -23.93
C ALA A 284 -13.87 28.99 -23.52
N ASP A 285 -14.70 27.97 -23.73
CA ASP A 285 -16.12 27.99 -23.36
C ASP A 285 -16.30 28.01 -21.84
N ALA A 286 -15.47 27.25 -21.11
CA ALA A 286 -15.44 27.25 -19.65
C ALA A 286 -15.20 28.65 -19.08
N ILE A 287 -14.17 29.36 -19.57
CA ILE A 287 -13.85 30.72 -19.10
C ILE A 287 -15.02 31.68 -19.35
N ALA A 288 -15.61 31.64 -20.54
CA ALA A 288 -16.74 32.50 -20.88
C ALA A 288 -17.95 32.23 -19.98
N MET A 289 -18.28 30.95 -19.76
CA MET A 289 -19.35 30.51 -18.87
C MET A 289 -19.11 30.92 -17.41
N PHE A 290 -17.92 30.66 -16.87
CA PHE A 290 -17.61 30.99 -15.47
C PHE A 290 -17.70 32.50 -15.20
N ARG A 291 -17.27 33.35 -16.14
CA ARG A 291 -17.43 34.81 -16.02
C ARG A 291 -18.90 35.23 -15.94
N ARG A 292 -19.79 34.58 -16.72
CA ARG A 292 -21.24 34.84 -16.67
C ARG A 292 -21.85 34.37 -15.36
N LEU A 293 -21.52 33.16 -14.93
CA LEU A 293 -22.06 32.57 -13.70
C LEU A 293 -21.60 33.30 -12.43
N LEU A 294 -20.36 33.81 -12.38
CA LEU A 294 -19.90 34.68 -11.30
C LEU A 294 -20.79 35.92 -11.16
N LYS A 295 -21.14 36.56 -12.28
CA LYS A 295 -22.02 37.74 -12.29
C LYS A 295 -23.45 37.39 -11.90
N VAL A 296 -23.98 36.26 -12.36
CA VAL A 296 -25.31 35.77 -11.96
C VAL A 296 -25.35 35.54 -10.45
N ALA A 297 -24.34 34.85 -9.91
CA ALA A 297 -24.25 34.58 -8.47
C ALA A 297 -24.19 35.89 -7.66
N GLU A 298 -23.38 36.86 -8.08
CA GLU A 298 -23.32 38.20 -7.46
C GLU A 298 -24.70 38.89 -7.45
N ASN A 299 -25.42 38.90 -8.58
CA ASN A 299 -26.75 39.49 -8.67
C ASN A 299 -27.78 38.81 -7.76
N GLU A 300 -27.65 37.51 -7.55
CA GLU A 300 -28.54 36.71 -6.71
C GLU A 300 -28.14 36.67 -5.23
N GLY A 301 -27.03 37.32 -4.86
CA GLY A 301 -26.46 37.24 -3.50
C GLY A 301 -26.03 35.82 -3.13
N LYS A 302 -25.57 35.06 -4.12
CA LYS A 302 -25.08 33.67 -3.99
C LYS A 302 -23.60 33.59 -4.31
N ALA A 303 -22.98 32.51 -3.86
CA ALA A 303 -21.61 32.18 -4.19
C ALA A 303 -21.56 31.21 -5.37
N PHE A 304 -20.60 31.44 -6.26
CA PHE A 304 -20.24 30.55 -7.35
C PHE A 304 -18.74 30.26 -7.31
N GLY A 305 -18.37 29.04 -7.66
CA GLY A 305 -16.98 28.62 -7.74
C GLY A 305 -16.84 27.27 -8.44
N LEU A 306 -15.65 26.68 -8.32
CA LEU A 306 -15.33 25.41 -8.95
C LEU A 306 -14.97 24.34 -7.92
N LYS A 307 -15.31 23.10 -8.25
CA LYS A 307 -14.76 21.92 -7.60
C LYS A 307 -13.71 21.30 -8.51
N ILE A 308 -12.43 21.47 -8.16
CA ILE A 308 -11.34 20.80 -8.85
C ILE A 308 -11.38 19.32 -8.49
N THR A 309 -11.62 18.48 -9.51
CA THR A 309 -12.05 17.09 -9.37
C THR A 309 -11.12 16.21 -8.52
N ASN A 310 -11.74 15.16 -7.97
CA ASN A 310 -11.11 14.01 -7.34
C ASN A 310 -10.79 12.85 -8.29
N THR A 311 -11.24 12.90 -9.54
CA THR A 311 -11.12 11.78 -10.50
C THR A 311 -10.70 12.21 -11.90
N PHE A 312 -10.02 11.32 -12.62
CA PHE A 312 -9.63 11.47 -14.02
C PHE A 312 -9.91 10.16 -14.78
N PRO A 313 -10.64 10.17 -15.91
CA PRO A 313 -11.02 8.96 -16.62
C PRO A 313 -9.81 8.27 -17.25
N VAL A 314 -9.74 6.95 -17.15
CA VAL A 314 -8.68 6.10 -17.70
C VAL A 314 -9.26 4.75 -18.16
N GLN A 315 -8.54 4.05 -19.01
CA GLN A 315 -8.91 2.73 -19.51
C GLN A 315 -8.40 1.61 -18.57
N VAL A 316 -9.18 0.54 -18.45
CA VAL A 316 -8.76 -0.68 -17.76
C VAL A 316 -7.92 -1.52 -18.72
N LYS A 317 -6.59 -1.52 -18.52
CA LYS A 317 -5.65 -2.30 -19.34
C LYS A 317 -4.95 -3.42 -18.58
N LYS A 318 -4.99 -3.42 -17.24
CA LYS A 318 -4.32 -4.43 -16.41
C LYS A 318 -5.30 -5.28 -15.59
N GLY A 319 -6.60 -5.18 -15.89
CA GLY A 319 -7.64 -5.91 -15.15
C GLY A 319 -7.78 -5.43 -13.71
N GLU A 320 -7.51 -4.15 -13.45
CA GLU A 320 -7.60 -3.53 -12.12
C GLU A 320 -9.01 -3.63 -11.53
N LEU A 321 -10.01 -3.42 -12.38
CA LEU A 321 -11.44 -3.47 -12.07
C LEU A 321 -12.18 -4.23 -13.17
N PRO A 322 -13.37 -4.79 -12.89
CA PRO A 322 -14.17 -5.53 -13.87
C PRO A 322 -14.98 -4.59 -14.79
N SER A 323 -14.34 -3.57 -15.37
CA SER A 323 -14.94 -2.59 -16.29
C SER A 323 -14.03 -2.29 -17.48
N GLU A 324 -14.52 -1.56 -18.48
CA GLU A 324 -13.69 -1.10 -19.62
C GLU A 324 -12.98 0.23 -19.31
N GLU A 325 -13.66 1.12 -18.58
CA GLU A 325 -13.14 2.39 -18.09
C GLU A 325 -13.21 2.46 -16.56
N MET A 326 -12.36 3.29 -15.98
CA MET A 326 -12.32 3.57 -14.55
C MET A 326 -11.86 4.99 -14.28
N TYR A 327 -12.07 5.46 -13.05
CA TYR A 327 -11.72 6.79 -12.61
C TYR A 327 -10.48 6.74 -11.71
N MET A 328 -9.39 7.33 -12.18
CA MET A 328 -8.14 7.45 -11.44
C MET A 328 -8.19 8.62 -10.44
N ALA A 329 -7.73 8.37 -9.23
CA ALA A 329 -7.54 9.34 -8.15
C ALA A 329 -6.21 9.08 -7.43
N GLY A 330 -5.90 9.92 -6.44
CA GLY A 330 -4.70 9.76 -5.61
C GLY A 330 -3.53 10.59 -6.11
N ARG A 331 -2.32 10.08 -5.90
CA ARG A 331 -1.08 10.85 -6.07
C ARG A 331 -0.83 11.18 -7.54
N SER A 332 -1.15 10.27 -8.45
CA SER A 332 -1.06 10.51 -9.90
C SER A 332 -1.91 11.70 -10.37
N LEU A 333 -2.99 12.02 -9.67
CA LEU A 333 -3.89 13.13 -10.01
C LEU A 333 -3.41 14.48 -9.47
N TYR A 334 -2.55 14.50 -8.45
CA TYR A 334 -2.15 15.70 -7.71
C TYR A 334 -1.63 16.82 -8.63
N LEU A 335 -0.68 16.49 -9.51
CA LEU A 335 -0.10 17.45 -10.45
C LEU A 335 -1.14 18.00 -11.44
N LEU A 336 -1.97 17.12 -12.02
CA LEU A 336 -2.95 17.52 -13.04
C LEU A 336 -4.03 18.41 -12.44
N SER A 337 -4.63 18.02 -11.31
CA SER A 337 -5.66 18.80 -10.65
C SER A 337 -5.14 20.15 -10.17
N LEU A 338 -3.93 20.21 -9.59
CA LEU A 338 -3.38 21.49 -9.13
C LEU A 338 -2.92 22.37 -10.30
N SER A 339 -2.45 21.78 -11.40
CA SER A 339 -2.15 22.53 -12.65
C SER A 339 -3.41 23.19 -13.22
N LEU A 340 -4.54 22.49 -13.22
CA LEU A 340 -5.82 23.07 -13.64
C LEU A 340 -6.24 24.22 -12.71
N ALA A 341 -6.16 24.00 -11.39
CA ALA A 341 -6.44 25.04 -10.40
C ALA A 341 -5.56 26.28 -10.62
N SER A 342 -4.26 26.10 -10.85
CA SER A 342 -3.31 27.19 -11.12
C SER A 342 -3.65 27.94 -12.40
N LYS A 343 -3.96 27.21 -13.49
CA LYS A 343 -4.31 27.79 -14.79
C LYS A 343 -5.57 28.65 -14.69
N LEU A 344 -6.62 28.14 -14.03
CA LEU A 344 -7.87 28.87 -13.82
C LEU A 344 -7.68 30.03 -12.83
N SER A 345 -6.95 29.84 -11.74
CA SER A 345 -6.73 30.89 -10.74
C SER A 345 -5.97 32.07 -11.35
N THR A 346 -5.00 31.81 -12.22
CA THR A 346 -4.27 32.85 -12.96
C THR A 346 -5.19 33.62 -13.90
N GLU A 347 -6.05 32.93 -14.67
CA GLU A 347 -7.01 33.57 -15.59
C GLU A 347 -7.99 34.51 -14.86
N PHE A 348 -8.39 34.15 -13.64
CA PHE A 348 -9.30 34.94 -12.81
C PHE A 348 -8.59 35.80 -11.75
N LYS A 349 -7.25 35.89 -11.79
CA LYS A 349 -6.43 36.66 -10.82
C LYS A 349 -6.77 36.33 -9.36
N GLY A 350 -7.02 35.05 -9.06
CA GLY A 350 -7.34 34.57 -7.72
C GLY A 350 -8.77 34.79 -7.24
N GLN A 351 -9.64 35.38 -8.06
CA GLN A 351 -11.00 35.74 -7.66
C GLN A 351 -12.03 34.62 -7.80
N LEU A 352 -11.74 33.60 -8.62
CA LEU A 352 -12.62 32.45 -8.81
C LEU A 352 -12.42 31.45 -7.65
N PRO A 353 -13.42 31.24 -6.78
CA PRO A 353 -13.29 30.33 -5.65
C PRO A 353 -13.15 28.89 -6.10
N MET A 354 -12.31 28.11 -5.42
CA MET A 354 -12.06 26.70 -5.76
C MET A 354 -11.97 25.83 -4.52
N ALA A 355 -12.83 24.81 -4.48
CA ALA A 355 -12.64 23.64 -3.64
C ALA A 355 -11.75 22.61 -4.36
N TYR A 356 -11.00 21.82 -3.60
CA TYR A 356 -9.98 20.91 -4.16
C TYR A 356 -10.14 19.47 -3.70
N SER A 357 -9.82 18.50 -4.56
CA SER A 357 -9.80 17.08 -4.18
C SER A 357 -8.83 16.18 -4.97
N GLY A 358 -7.77 16.74 -5.55
CA GLY A 358 -6.79 15.97 -6.32
C GLY A 358 -5.61 15.50 -5.48
N GLY A 359 -5.61 14.28 -4.93
CA GLY A 359 -4.38 13.72 -4.33
C GLY A 359 -3.81 14.45 -3.10
N ALA A 360 -4.64 15.21 -2.39
CA ALA A 360 -4.24 15.85 -1.14
C ALA A 360 -4.08 14.83 0.00
N ASP A 361 -3.04 15.01 0.81
CA ASP A 361 -2.77 14.26 2.03
C ASP A 361 -1.95 15.09 3.04
N ALA A 362 -1.53 14.48 4.15
CA ALA A 362 -0.87 15.20 5.25
C ALA A 362 0.45 15.88 4.86
N PHE A 363 1.08 15.47 3.76
CA PHE A 363 2.38 16.00 3.37
C PHE A 363 2.28 17.20 2.40
N ASN A 364 1.12 17.45 1.80
CA ASN A 364 0.92 18.55 0.85
C ASN A 364 -0.28 19.45 1.16
N ILE A 365 -1.16 19.04 2.09
CA ILE A 365 -2.39 19.79 2.39
C ILE A 365 -2.12 21.20 2.89
N ARG A 366 -1.06 21.37 3.68
CA ARG A 366 -0.63 22.66 4.19
C ARG A 366 -0.30 23.62 3.05
N GLU A 367 0.54 23.18 2.11
CA GLU A 367 0.95 23.99 0.96
C GLU A 367 -0.24 24.35 0.06
N ILE A 368 -1.21 23.43 -0.11
CA ILE A 368 -2.44 23.71 -0.86
C ILE A 368 -3.25 24.80 -0.14
N PHE A 369 -3.53 24.64 1.17
CA PHE A 369 -4.36 25.58 1.92
C PHE A 369 -3.72 26.96 2.03
N GLU A 370 -2.40 27.01 2.14
CA GLU A 370 -1.60 28.22 2.14
C GLU A 370 -1.71 29.07 0.87
N THR A 371 -2.21 28.52 -0.25
CA THR A 371 -2.52 29.27 -1.47
C THR A 371 -3.90 29.94 -1.42
N GLY A 372 -4.74 29.63 -0.42
CA GLY A 372 -6.13 30.09 -0.34
C GLY A 372 -7.13 29.16 -1.03
N VAL A 373 -6.69 28.05 -1.62
CA VAL A 373 -7.59 26.99 -2.14
C VAL A 373 -8.30 26.31 -0.97
N MET A 374 -9.62 26.43 -0.91
CA MET A 374 -10.44 25.86 0.17
C MET A 374 -11.92 25.78 -0.25
N PRO A 375 -12.70 24.84 0.32
CA PRO A 375 -12.28 23.74 1.19
C PRO A 375 -11.48 22.65 0.46
N ILE A 376 -10.80 21.79 1.22
CA ILE A 376 -10.01 20.67 0.67
C ILE A 376 -10.68 19.36 1.09
N THR A 377 -11.17 18.59 0.12
CA THR A 377 -11.72 17.26 0.42
C THR A 377 -10.84 16.14 -0.10
N VAL A 378 -10.91 14.98 0.52
CA VAL A 378 -10.08 13.82 0.17
C VAL A 378 -10.92 12.56 -0.01
N ALA A 379 -10.45 11.67 -0.88
CA ALA A 379 -11.03 10.34 -1.08
C ALA A 379 -9.98 9.24 -0.92
N THR A 380 -8.92 9.28 -1.72
CA THR A 380 -7.91 8.20 -1.74
C THR A 380 -7.21 7.98 -0.40
N THR A 381 -6.82 9.03 0.31
CA THR A 381 -6.08 8.88 1.57
C THR A 381 -6.92 8.16 2.64
N ILE A 382 -8.24 8.43 2.68
CA ILE A 382 -9.20 7.81 3.61
C ILE A 382 -9.74 6.45 3.13
N LEU A 383 -9.41 6.02 1.90
CA LEU A 383 -9.60 4.65 1.41
C LEU A 383 -8.35 3.78 1.65
N LYS A 384 -7.24 4.36 2.09
CA LYS A 384 -6.02 3.64 2.46
C LYS A 384 -5.98 3.35 3.95
N PRO A 385 -5.11 2.42 4.42
CA PRO A 385 -4.98 2.08 5.84
C PRO A 385 -4.87 3.33 6.72
N GLY A 386 -5.54 3.36 7.85
CA GLY A 386 -5.78 4.59 8.64
C GLY A 386 -7.16 5.21 8.43
N GLY A 387 -7.75 5.11 7.23
CA GLY A 387 -9.15 5.45 6.99
C GLY A 387 -9.56 6.86 7.41
N TYR A 388 -10.72 6.98 8.05
CA TYR A 388 -11.28 8.21 8.58
C TYR A 388 -10.36 8.95 9.55
N GLU A 389 -9.64 8.22 10.41
CA GLU A 389 -8.80 8.81 11.47
C GLU A 389 -7.69 9.71 10.91
N ARG A 390 -7.39 9.63 9.60
CA ARG A 390 -6.47 10.54 8.91
C ARG A 390 -6.94 11.98 8.92
N PHE A 391 -8.24 12.25 8.99
CA PHE A 391 -8.76 13.61 9.06
C PHE A 391 -8.16 14.40 10.21
N ARG A 392 -7.81 13.73 11.32
CA ARG A 392 -7.24 14.40 12.48
C ARG A 392 -5.89 15.01 12.13
N GLN A 393 -5.03 14.25 11.48
CA GLN A 393 -3.73 14.74 11.03
C GLN A 393 -3.92 15.89 10.02
N LEU A 394 -4.83 15.73 9.04
CA LEU A 394 -5.10 16.77 8.03
C LEU A 394 -5.60 18.08 8.66
N ALA A 395 -6.47 17.98 9.67
CA ALA A 395 -6.98 19.12 10.42
C ALA A 395 -5.88 19.78 11.25
N GLU A 396 -5.10 19.01 12.02
CA GLU A 396 -4.00 19.52 12.85
C GLU A 396 -2.92 20.23 12.01
N GLU A 397 -2.62 19.75 10.79
CA GLU A 397 -1.64 20.38 9.87
C GLU A 397 -2.09 21.74 9.29
N THR A 398 -3.39 22.06 9.39
CA THR A 398 -3.99 23.27 8.79
C THR A 398 -4.64 24.20 9.80
N GLU A 399 -4.78 23.78 11.06
CA GLU A 399 -5.51 24.50 12.11
C GLU A 399 -4.96 25.92 12.37
N ASP A 400 -3.62 26.07 12.39
CA ASP A 400 -2.97 27.35 12.64
C ASP A 400 -3.17 28.37 11.50
N LEU A 401 -3.42 27.88 10.28
CA LEU A 401 -3.62 28.67 9.06
C LEU A 401 -5.04 29.22 8.90
N MET A 402 -5.99 28.75 9.71
CA MET A 402 -7.39 29.20 9.67
C MET A 402 -7.49 30.72 9.88
N LYS A 403 -8.36 31.37 9.10
CA LYS A 403 -8.66 32.81 9.14
C LYS A 403 -10.14 33.05 9.38
N ASP A 404 -10.53 34.29 9.68
CA ASP A 404 -11.94 34.62 9.96
C ASP A 404 -12.83 34.53 8.71
N LYS A 405 -12.28 34.76 7.51
CA LYS A 405 -13.03 34.79 6.25
C LYS A 405 -12.20 34.37 5.05
N TYR A 406 -12.87 34.00 3.97
CA TYR A 406 -12.25 33.71 2.68
C TYR A 406 -11.68 35.00 2.05
N GLU A 407 -10.45 34.94 1.55
CA GLU A 407 -9.72 36.09 1.00
C GLU A 407 -9.35 35.95 -0.49
N GLY A 408 -9.76 34.86 -1.14
CA GLY A 408 -9.33 34.52 -2.51
C GLY A 408 -8.10 33.62 -2.56
N ILE A 409 -7.64 33.32 -3.78
CA ILE A 409 -6.48 32.44 -4.06
C ILE A 409 -5.26 33.28 -4.44
N ASP A 410 -4.13 33.04 -3.80
CA ASP A 410 -2.82 33.52 -4.24
C ASP A 410 -2.34 32.68 -5.45
N HIS A 411 -2.72 33.14 -6.65
CA HIS A 411 -2.41 32.47 -7.90
C HIS A 411 -0.91 32.38 -8.21
N GLU A 412 -0.09 33.33 -7.74
CA GLU A 412 1.37 33.28 -7.93
C GLU A 412 1.99 32.20 -7.03
N LYS A 413 1.56 32.12 -5.78
CA LYS A 413 1.98 31.05 -4.86
C LYS A 413 1.53 29.68 -5.37
N LEU A 414 0.29 29.57 -5.85
CA LEU A 414 -0.22 28.34 -6.43
C LEU A 414 0.60 27.89 -7.65
N ALA A 415 0.97 28.81 -8.54
CA ALA A 415 1.83 28.50 -9.69
C ALA A 415 3.22 27.99 -9.27
N LYS A 416 3.80 28.56 -8.19
CA LYS A 416 5.08 28.09 -7.64
C LYS A 416 4.97 26.68 -7.06
N VAL A 417 3.89 26.38 -6.32
CA VAL A 417 3.64 25.03 -5.79
C VAL A 417 3.57 24.03 -6.95
N VAL A 418 2.76 24.30 -7.98
CA VAL A 418 2.63 23.43 -9.17
C VAL A 418 3.98 23.20 -9.86
N ALA A 419 4.80 24.24 -10.02
CA ALA A 419 6.11 24.12 -10.64
C ALA A 419 7.10 23.24 -9.85
N ASN A 420 6.92 23.11 -8.52
CA ASN A 420 7.79 22.32 -7.67
C ASN A 420 7.41 20.83 -7.61
N ILE A 421 6.14 20.48 -7.83
CA ILE A 421 5.63 19.09 -7.73
C ILE A 421 6.53 18.07 -8.46
N PRO A 422 6.96 18.30 -9.73
CA PRO A 422 7.79 17.34 -10.45
C PRO A 422 9.21 17.17 -9.88
N ASN A 423 9.69 18.08 -9.03
CA ASN A 423 11.02 18.00 -8.43
C ASN A 423 11.04 17.13 -7.17
N GLU A 424 9.87 16.86 -6.59
CA GLU A 424 9.75 16.07 -5.37
C GLU A 424 9.57 14.59 -5.69
N ARG A 425 10.58 13.79 -5.36
CA ARG A 425 10.61 12.33 -5.59
C ARG A 425 9.36 11.60 -5.10
N ARG A 426 8.75 12.04 -3.99
CA ARG A 426 7.54 11.41 -3.42
C ARG A 426 6.36 11.41 -4.40
N ASN A 427 6.27 12.43 -5.24
CA ASN A 427 5.21 12.59 -6.23
C ASN A 427 5.43 11.69 -7.47
N HIS A 428 6.61 11.07 -7.60
CA HIS A 428 6.91 10.13 -8.67
C HIS A 428 6.47 8.71 -8.34
N LYS A 429 6.09 7.96 -9.37
CA LYS A 429 5.75 6.54 -9.26
C LYS A 429 6.88 5.70 -8.64
N LEU A 430 8.13 5.94 -9.05
CA LEU A 430 9.38 5.30 -8.56
C LEU A 430 9.50 5.25 -7.03
N TYR A 431 8.86 6.18 -6.32
CA TYR A 431 8.81 6.17 -4.85
C TYR A 431 8.14 4.91 -4.27
N ARG A 432 7.23 4.27 -5.01
CA ARG A 432 6.43 3.09 -4.59
C ARG A 432 6.54 1.88 -5.53
N GLU A 433 7.24 1.96 -6.67
CA GLU A 433 7.21 0.94 -7.75
C GLU A 433 7.51 -0.50 -7.35
N LYS A 434 8.30 -0.73 -6.31
CA LYS A 434 8.70 -2.09 -5.92
C LYS A 434 7.65 -2.86 -5.11
N ALA A 435 6.55 -2.23 -4.71
CA ALA A 435 5.60 -2.86 -3.80
C ALA A 435 4.84 -4.06 -4.41
N GLY A 436 4.72 -4.13 -5.75
CA GLY A 436 4.01 -5.22 -6.42
C GLY A 436 2.65 -5.53 -5.77
N ASN A 437 2.24 -6.81 -5.84
CA ASN A 437 1.21 -7.34 -4.94
C ASN A 437 1.82 -7.44 -3.53
N ARG A 438 1.15 -6.94 -2.50
CA ARG A 438 1.61 -7.04 -1.09
C ARG A 438 1.12 -8.28 -0.34
N LYS A 439 0.16 -9.01 -0.92
CA LYS A 439 -0.41 -10.23 -0.34
C LYS A 439 0.58 -11.36 -0.37
N THR A 440 0.68 -12.08 0.74
CA THR A 440 1.37 -13.37 0.77
C THR A 440 0.44 -14.46 0.22
N ASP A 441 0.99 -15.63 -0.09
CA ASP A 441 0.20 -16.76 -0.60
C ASP A 441 -0.65 -17.49 0.46
N SER A 442 -0.59 -17.09 1.73
CA SER A 442 -1.41 -17.70 2.79
C SER A 442 -2.90 -17.39 2.62
N GLU A 443 -3.74 -18.39 2.87
CA GLU A 443 -5.19 -18.23 3.01
C GLU A 443 -5.55 -17.31 4.19
N LEU A 444 -6.71 -16.64 4.11
CA LEU A 444 -7.24 -15.80 5.17
C LEU A 444 -8.04 -16.69 6.14
N PRO A 445 -7.59 -16.90 7.40
CA PRO A 445 -8.36 -17.70 8.34
C PRO A 445 -9.60 -16.95 8.86
N LEU A 446 -10.64 -17.72 9.18
CA LEU A 446 -11.90 -17.21 9.72
C LEU A 446 -11.71 -16.46 11.05
N PHE A 447 -10.74 -16.88 11.86
CA PHE A 447 -10.32 -16.26 13.13
C PHE A 447 -8.79 -16.17 13.18
N ASP A 448 -8.22 -15.42 14.14
CA ASP A 448 -6.76 -15.33 14.38
C ASP A 448 -5.91 -14.96 13.15
N CYS A 449 -6.37 -13.95 12.40
CA CYS A 449 -5.81 -13.61 11.09
C CYS A 449 -4.64 -12.62 11.11
N TYR A 450 -4.04 -12.32 12.27
CA TYR A 450 -2.99 -11.29 12.34
C TYR A 450 -1.62 -11.88 12.04
N LYS A 451 -0.80 -11.14 11.31
CA LYS A 451 0.56 -11.55 10.98
C LYS A 451 1.40 -10.36 10.56
N ALA A 452 2.71 -10.53 10.63
CA ALA A 452 3.66 -9.60 10.09
C ALA A 452 4.08 -10.07 8.68
N PRO A 453 3.47 -9.58 7.58
CA PRO A 453 3.78 -10.09 6.23
C PRO A 453 5.23 -9.85 5.80
N CYS A 454 5.94 -8.91 6.43
CA CYS A 454 7.38 -8.72 6.22
C CYS A 454 8.21 -9.94 6.71
N LYS A 455 7.72 -10.67 7.72
CA LYS A 455 8.28 -11.92 8.24
C LYS A 455 7.63 -13.11 7.53
N ASP A 456 6.32 -13.24 7.65
CA ASP A 456 5.55 -14.39 7.20
C ASP A 456 5.20 -14.22 5.70
N GLY A 457 6.01 -14.81 4.81
CA GLY A 457 5.85 -14.72 3.35
C GLY A 457 6.66 -13.60 2.68
N GLY A 458 7.25 -12.68 3.45
CA GLY A 458 8.12 -11.61 2.95
C GLY A 458 9.61 -11.95 3.01
N CYS A 459 10.14 -12.23 4.21
CA CYS A 459 11.55 -12.57 4.40
C CYS A 459 11.80 -14.05 4.11
N PRO A 460 12.68 -14.42 3.16
CA PRO A 460 12.92 -15.84 2.86
C PRO A 460 13.49 -16.69 3.99
N ILE A 461 14.05 -16.05 5.02
CA ILE A 461 14.54 -16.72 6.25
C ILE A 461 13.61 -16.49 7.46
N GLU A 462 12.45 -15.86 7.25
CA GLU A 462 11.41 -15.61 8.26
C GLU A 462 11.94 -14.90 9.51
N GLN A 463 12.84 -13.93 9.30
CA GLN A 463 13.38 -13.12 10.39
C GLN A 463 12.27 -12.41 11.16
N GLN A 464 12.42 -12.38 12.49
CA GLN A 464 11.52 -11.73 13.45
C GLN A 464 11.70 -10.20 13.42
N ILE A 465 11.26 -9.62 12.31
CA ILE A 465 11.49 -8.21 11.94
C ILE A 465 10.84 -7.24 12.92
N PRO A 466 9.55 -7.35 13.26
CA PRO A 466 8.96 -6.42 14.22
C PRO A 466 9.69 -6.43 15.58
N GLU A 467 10.20 -7.58 16.01
CA GLU A 467 10.90 -7.76 17.29
C GLU A 467 12.20 -6.96 17.32
N TYR A 468 13.10 -7.19 16.36
CA TYR A 468 14.37 -6.47 16.37
C TYR A 468 14.21 -5.00 16.02
N LEU A 469 13.21 -4.60 15.23
CA LEU A 469 12.94 -3.18 14.96
C LEU A 469 12.63 -2.43 16.25
N LYS A 470 11.77 -3.00 17.10
CA LYS A 470 11.46 -2.44 18.41
C LYS A 470 12.69 -2.38 19.32
N LEU A 471 13.45 -3.47 19.40
CA LEU A 471 14.65 -3.53 20.24
C LEU A 471 15.72 -2.52 19.79
N VAL A 472 15.88 -2.29 18.48
CA VAL A 472 16.79 -1.27 17.95
C VAL A 472 16.29 0.13 18.28
N ALA A 473 14.99 0.42 18.15
CA ALA A 473 14.40 1.70 18.56
C ALA A 473 14.64 1.98 20.05
N ASP A 474 14.56 0.95 20.90
CA ASP A 474 14.86 1.01 22.33
C ASP A 474 16.36 1.03 22.65
N LYS A 475 17.23 0.97 21.63
CA LYS A 475 18.70 0.86 21.75
C LYS A 475 19.17 -0.39 22.50
N ASN A 476 18.33 -1.42 22.60
CA ASN A 476 18.68 -2.73 23.13
C ASN A 476 19.34 -3.59 22.05
N TYR A 477 20.51 -3.16 21.59
CA TYR A 477 21.21 -3.78 20.45
C TYR A 477 21.67 -5.21 20.77
N ASP A 478 22.05 -5.48 22.01
CA ASP A 478 22.45 -6.83 22.47
C ASP A 478 21.31 -7.84 22.25
N LYS A 479 20.08 -7.49 22.65
CA LYS A 479 18.93 -8.35 22.42
C LYS A 479 18.53 -8.37 20.95
N ALA A 480 18.60 -7.24 20.26
CA ALA A 480 18.27 -7.16 18.83
C ALA A 480 19.14 -8.11 17.99
N ILE A 481 20.46 -8.16 18.25
CA ILE A 481 21.34 -9.05 17.51
C ILE A 481 21.09 -10.54 17.82
N GLU A 482 20.68 -10.88 19.05
CA GLU A 482 20.23 -12.25 19.37
C GLU A 482 19.00 -12.65 18.53
N VAL A 483 18.01 -11.75 18.43
CA VAL A 483 16.81 -11.97 17.60
C VAL A 483 17.17 -12.13 16.13
N ILE A 484 18.06 -11.28 15.61
CA ILE A 484 18.52 -11.35 14.22
C ILE A 484 19.28 -12.67 13.98
N ALA A 485 20.26 -13.00 14.84
CA ALA A 485 21.12 -14.16 14.69
C ALA A 485 20.40 -15.51 14.83
N ASN A 486 19.20 -15.52 15.45
CA ASN A 486 18.33 -16.69 15.49
C ASN A 486 18.01 -17.21 14.07
N ASP A 487 17.66 -16.30 13.15
CA ASP A 487 17.21 -16.64 11.80
C ASP A 487 18.21 -16.22 10.71
N ASN A 488 19.29 -15.52 11.06
CA ASN A 488 20.25 -14.95 10.12
C ASN A 488 21.70 -15.23 10.54
N THR A 489 22.38 -16.08 9.79
CA THR A 489 23.79 -16.45 10.05
C THR A 489 24.80 -15.45 9.52
N ALA A 490 24.36 -14.37 8.85
CA ALA A 490 25.21 -13.30 8.34
C ALA A 490 24.55 -11.92 8.52
N PRO A 491 24.40 -11.43 9.77
CA PRO A 491 23.70 -10.19 10.07
C PRO A 491 24.27 -8.97 9.35
N THR A 492 25.60 -8.87 9.21
CA THR A 492 26.26 -7.74 8.55
C THR A 492 26.07 -7.76 7.05
N ILE A 493 26.34 -8.90 6.40
CA ILE A 493 26.20 -9.08 4.96
C ILE A 493 24.74 -8.81 4.56
N LEU A 494 23.75 -9.34 5.30
CA LEU A 494 22.34 -9.04 5.04
C LEU A 494 21.89 -7.66 5.57
N GLY A 495 22.70 -6.96 6.35
CA GLY A 495 22.52 -5.55 6.71
C GLY A 495 23.03 -4.59 5.63
N VAL A 496 23.89 -5.06 4.73
CA VAL A 496 24.49 -4.25 3.67
C VAL A 496 23.93 -4.61 2.29
N LEU A 497 23.88 -5.90 1.97
CA LEU A 497 23.64 -6.41 0.61
C LEU A 497 22.28 -7.10 0.42
N CYS A 498 21.45 -7.18 1.46
CA CYS A 498 20.16 -7.85 1.32
C CYS A 498 19.27 -7.11 0.31
N ALA A 499 18.63 -7.87 -0.58
CA ALA A 499 17.62 -7.38 -1.52
C ALA A 499 16.28 -7.02 -0.88
N HIS A 500 16.15 -7.19 0.45
CA HIS A 500 15.07 -6.65 1.26
C HIS A 500 13.63 -6.96 0.79
N HIS A 501 13.37 -8.18 0.29
CA HIS A 501 12.03 -8.69 -0.07
C HIS A 501 10.96 -8.51 1.02
N CYS A 502 11.37 -8.40 2.29
CA CYS A 502 10.49 -8.06 3.40
C CYS A 502 9.82 -6.68 3.28
N GLN A 503 10.46 -5.73 2.60
CA GLN A 503 9.92 -4.39 2.35
C GLN A 503 8.77 -4.44 1.34
N ASP A 504 8.83 -5.31 0.34
CA ASP A 504 7.79 -5.47 -0.70
C ASP A 504 6.44 -5.88 -0.09
N ARG A 505 6.46 -6.54 1.07
CA ARG A 505 5.27 -6.98 1.81
C ARG A 505 4.95 -6.10 3.02
N CYS A 506 5.73 -5.04 3.28
CA CYS A 506 5.54 -4.20 4.45
C CYS A 506 4.29 -3.32 4.28
N THR A 507 3.28 -3.52 5.13
CA THR A 507 2.00 -2.77 5.12
C THR A 507 2.17 -1.25 5.29
N ARG A 508 3.32 -0.79 5.81
CA ARG A 508 3.62 0.64 5.93
C ARG A 508 3.69 1.36 4.58
N VAL A 509 3.99 0.63 3.50
CA VAL A 509 3.96 1.21 2.15
C VAL A 509 2.59 1.76 1.79
N ASP A 510 1.51 1.18 2.31
CA ASP A 510 0.14 1.63 2.03
C ASP A 510 -0.19 2.95 2.74
N TYR A 511 0.58 3.30 3.77
CA TYR A 511 0.56 4.63 4.38
C TYR A 511 1.43 5.59 3.57
N ASP A 512 2.73 5.37 3.57
CA ASP A 512 3.73 6.30 3.05
C ASP A 512 4.85 5.58 2.30
N LYS A 513 5.82 5.00 3.01
CA LYS A 513 6.95 4.23 2.48
C LYS A 513 7.32 3.10 3.41
N THR A 514 7.84 2.01 2.86
CA THR A 514 8.34 0.86 3.62
C THR A 514 9.32 1.27 4.72
N LEU A 515 9.39 0.44 5.77
CA LEU A 515 10.39 0.59 6.83
C LEU A 515 11.80 0.33 6.26
N GLN A 516 12.82 1.05 6.74
CA GLN A 516 14.23 0.80 6.40
C GLN A 516 14.78 -0.41 7.19
N ILE A 517 14.17 -1.58 6.96
CA ILE A 517 14.39 -2.83 7.69
C ILE A 517 15.87 -3.28 7.61
N ARG A 518 16.48 -3.12 6.44
CA ARG A 518 17.89 -3.49 6.22
C ARG A 518 18.82 -2.61 7.07
N ASP A 519 18.57 -1.32 7.12
CA ASP A 519 19.42 -0.36 7.83
C ASP A 519 19.31 -0.57 9.34
N MET A 520 18.11 -0.84 9.85
CA MET A 520 17.89 -1.18 11.27
C MET A 520 18.63 -2.45 11.70
N LYS A 521 18.70 -3.45 10.83
CA LYS A 521 19.52 -4.65 11.06
C LYS A 521 21.01 -4.32 11.11
N LEU A 522 21.48 -3.45 10.21
CA LEU A 522 22.88 -3.01 10.20
C LEU A 522 23.23 -2.24 11.48
N ILE A 523 22.34 -1.38 11.97
CA ILE A 523 22.50 -0.67 13.25
C ILE A 523 22.68 -1.67 14.40
N ALA A 524 21.85 -2.71 14.49
CA ALA A 524 22.01 -3.74 15.51
C ALA A 524 23.36 -4.47 15.40
N ALA A 525 23.73 -4.86 14.17
CA ALA A 525 25.00 -5.55 13.91
C ALA A 525 26.22 -4.69 14.29
N ASP A 526 26.22 -3.41 13.92
CA ASP A 526 27.34 -2.50 14.18
C ASP A 526 27.53 -2.18 15.66
N ASN A 527 26.46 -2.22 16.46
CA ASN A 527 26.54 -1.91 17.88
C ASN A 527 26.81 -3.11 18.78
N ALA A 528 26.39 -4.33 18.41
CA ALA A 528 26.39 -5.47 19.35
C ALA A 528 26.98 -6.78 18.82
N GLN A 529 27.25 -6.92 17.51
CA GLN A 529 27.63 -8.21 16.96
C GLN A 529 29.00 -8.73 17.46
N ASP A 530 29.99 -7.86 17.66
CA ASP A 530 31.31 -8.28 18.15
C ASP A 530 31.22 -8.91 19.55
N LYS A 531 30.40 -8.32 20.43
CA LYS A 531 30.10 -8.87 21.74
C LYS A 531 29.34 -10.19 21.63
N PHE A 532 28.33 -10.28 20.75
CA PHE A 532 27.62 -11.52 20.48
C PHE A 532 28.57 -12.64 20.05
N ILE A 533 29.47 -12.39 19.09
CA ILE A 533 30.48 -13.34 18.59
C ILE A 533 31.38 -13.83 19.73
N SER A 534 31.85 -12.93 20.61
CA SER A 534 32.71 -13.28 21.74
C SER A 534 32.05 -14.22 22.76
N ASN A 535 30.72 -14.24 22.81
CA ASN A 535 29.92 -15.04 23.74
C ASN A 535 29.45 -16.38 23.14
N ILE A 536 29.69 -16.63 21.85
CA ILE A 536 29.31 -17.90 21.21
C ILE A 536 30.10 -19.03 21.86
N LYS A 537 29.37 -20.03 22.35
CA LYS A 537 29.93 -21.28 22.88
C LYS A 537 29.67 -22.41 21.91
N LYS A 538 30.72 -23.18 21.63
CA LYS A 538 30.64 -24.40 20.82
C LYS A 538 29.70 -25.41 21.50
N VAL A 539 28.65 -25.82 20.77
CA VAL A 539 27.70 -26.83 21.25
C VAL A 539 28.28 -28.24 21.03
N ASP A 540 28.06 -29.13 21.99
CA ASP A 540 28.47 -30.53 21.90
C ASP A 540 27.73 -31.25 20.76
N LEU A 541 28.40 -32.26 20.19
CA LEU A 541 27.80 -33.05 19.11
C LEU A 541 26.68 -33.94 19.67
N LYS A 542 25.50 -33.89 19.05
CA LYS A 542 24.32 -34.68 19.41
C LYS A 542 24.12 -35.90 18.51
N THR A 543 24.89 -36.00 17.43
CA THR A 543 24.89 -37.14 16.51
C THR A 543 26.32 -37.49 16.10
N GLN A 544 26.52 -38.75 15.70
CA GLN A 544 27.76 -39.24 15.09
C GLN A 544 27.80 -39.01 13.57
N ASN A 545 26.65 -38.72 12.96
CA ASN A 545 26.55 -38.47 11.53
C ASN A 545 27.13 -37.09 11.19
N LYS A 546 27.92 -37.05 10.12
CA LYS A 546 28.59 -35.84 9.64
C LYS A 546 27.96 -35.32 8.35
N VAL A 547 28.14 -34.02 8.11
CA VAL A 547 27.63 -33.32 6.92
C VAL A 547 28.81 -32.73 6.16
N ALA A 548 28.90 -33.01 4.87
CA ALA A 548 29.79 -32.31 3.94
C ALA A 548 29.00 -31.20 3.23
N VAL A 549 29.48 -29.97 3.30
CA VAL A 549 28.94 -28.84 2.53
C VAL A 549 29.95 -28.46 1.46
N ILE A 550 29.52 -28.42 0.20
CA ILE A 550 30.38 -28.09 -0.95
C ILE A 550 30.11 -26.63 -1.34
N GLY A 551 31.08 -25.76 -1.11
CA GLY A 551 31.01 -24.31 -1.31
C GLY A 551 30.81 -23.55 0.00
N ALA A 552 31.71 -22.60 0.29
CA ALA A 552 31.64 -21.68 1.41
C ALA A 552 31.00 -20.34 1.03
N GLY A 553 30.09 -20.32 0.05
CA GLY A 553 29.21 -19.15 -0.19
C GLY A 553 28.26 -18.87 0.98
N PRO A 554 27.45 -17.79 0.92
CA PRO A 554 26.52 -17.44 2.01
C PRO A 554 25.57 -18.59 2.38
N VAL A 555 25.12 -19.35 1.39
CA VAL A 555 24.21 -20.49 1.56
C VAL A 555 24.90 -21.65 2.28
N GLY A 556 26.09 -22.05 1.83
CA GLY A 556 26.83 -23.16 2.45
C GLY A 556 27.23 -22.85 3.89
N ILE A 557 27.68 -21.61 4.16
CA ILE A 557 27.98 -21.17 5.53
C ILE A 557 26.71 -21.17 6.39
N ALA A 558 25.56 -20.75 5.85
CA ALA A 558 24.30 -20.78 6.59
C ALA A 558 23.87 -22.20 6.96
N VAL A 559 23.92 -23.15 6.02
CA VAL A 559 23.66 -24.58 6.29
C VAL A 559 24.57 -25.08 7.40
N ALA A 560 25.88 -24.81 7.27
CA ALA A 560 26.87 -25.27 8.23
C ALA A 560 26.66 -24.66 9.61
N SER A 561 26.36 -23.36 9.68
CA SER A 561 26.08 -22.63 10.92
C SER A 561 24.84 -23.17 11.63
N TYR A 562 23.71 -23.33 10.94
CA TYR A 562 22.47 -23.85 11.54
C TYR A 562 22.65 -25.27 12.08
N LEU A 563 23.30 -26.15 11.32
CA LEU A 563 23.53 -27.54 11.75
C LEU A 563 24.53 -27.60 12.90
N ARG A 564 25.63 -26.84 12.80
CA ARG A 564 26.70 -26.87 13.80
C ARG A 564 26.26 -26.34 15.14
N ARG A 565 25.54 -25.21 15.18
CA ARG A 565 25.04 -24.65 16.44
C ARG A 565 24.01 -25.55 17.13
N ASN A 566 23.39 -26.49 16.40
CA ASN A 566 22.47 -27.49 16.94
C ASN A 566 23.12 -28.84 17.33
N GLY A 567 24.43 -29.00 17.09
CA GLY A 567 25.19 -30.19 17.50
C GLY A 567 25.45 -31.21 16.40
N VAL A 568 25.41 -30.82 15.13
CA VAL A 568 25.82 -31.69 14.01
C VAL A 568 27.24 -31.32 13.55
N ALA A 569 28.09 -32.32 13.30
CA ALA A 569 29.44 -32.06 12.78
C ALA A 569 29.38 -31.70 11.30
N VAL A 570 29.94 -30.55 10.92
CA VAL A 570 29.92 -30.06 9.54
C VAL A 570 31.33 -29.68 9.08
N THR A 571 31.71 -30.17 7.90
CA THR A 571 32.90 -29.75 7.17
C THR A 571 32.48 -29.05 5.89
N VAL A 572 32.95 -27.81 5.69
CA VAL A 572 32.72 -27.01 4.48
C VAL A 572 33.97 -27.10 3.59
N PHE A 573 33.80 -27.58 2.37
CA PHE A 573 34.84 -27.66 1.35
C PHE A 573 34.70 -26.48 0.38
N GLU A 574 35.73 -25.66 0.24
CA GLU A 574 35.71 -24.48 -0.63
C GLU A 574 36.90 -24.51 -1.58
N LYS A 575 36.62 -24.36 -2.88
CA LYS A 575 37.61 -24.35 -3.95
C LYS A 575 38.54 -23.14 -3.85
N LEU A 576 38.02 -21.99 -3.42
CA LEU A 576 38.74 -20.73 -3.31
C LEU A 576 39.34 -20.51 -1.91
N SER A 577 40.02 -19.39 -1.72
CA SER A 577 40.83 -19.10 -0.53
C SER A 577 40.12 -18.31 0.56
N LYS A 578 38.89 -17.84 0.33
CA LYS A 578 38.14 -16.97 1.26
C LYS A 578 36.69 -17.45 1.47
N PRO A 579 36.06 -17.13 2.61
CA PRO A 579 34.65 -17.45 2.86
C PRO A 579 33.71 -16.59 2.00
N TYR A 580 32.41 -16.90 2.03
CA TYR A 580 31.30 -16.17 1.40
C TYR A 580 31.33 -16.01 -0.14
N GLY A 581 32.19 -16.74 -0.86
CA GLY A 581 32.12 -16.85 -2.32
C GLY A 581 32.10 -15.50 -3.05
N ILE A 582 31.08 -15.25 -3.88
CA ILE A 582 30.90 -14.00 -4.66
C ILE A 582 31.05 -12.75 -3.77
N VAL A 583 30.57 -12.77 -2.53
CA VAL A 583 30.65 -11.61 -1.63
C VAL A 583 32.09 -11.19 -1.36
N SER A 584 33.01 -12.16 -1.21
CA SER A 584 34.42 -11.89 -0.91
C SER A 584 35.29 -11.73 -2.15
N HIS A 585 34.93 -12.41 -3.24
CA HIS A 585 35.77 -12.51 -4.43
C HIS A 585 35.37 -11.54 -5.55
N ILE A 586 34.12 -11.07 -5.57
CA ILE A 586 33.57 -10.28 -6.68
C ILE A 586 33.05 -8.92 -6.21
N ILE A 587 32.29 -8.87 -5.10
CA ILE A 587 31.64 -7.63 -4.66
C ILE A 587 32.68 -6.57 -4.21
N PRO A 588 32.66 -5.35 -4.78
CA PRO A 588 33.64 -4.31 -4.46
C PRO A 588 33.64 -3.82 -3.00
N GLU A 589 34.78 -3.30 -2.54
CA GLU A 589 34.97 -2.83 -1.15
C GLU A 589 34.04 -1.65 -0.77
N PHE A 590 33.64 -0.82 -1.74
CA PHE A 590 32.70 0.29 -1.49
C PHE A 590 31.26 -0.20 -1.22
N ARG A 591 30.94 -1.46 -1.55
CA ARG A 591 29.68 -2.10 -1.19
C ARG A 591 29.78 -2.70 0.19
N ILE A 592 30.79 -3.54 0.42
CA ILE A 592 31.05 -4.22 1.70
C ILE A 592 32.54 -4.41 1.92
N SER A 593 33.01 -4.11 3.13
CA SER A 593 34.42 -4.26 3.50
C SER A 593 34.79 -5.68 3.89
N ASN A 594 36.06 -6.05 3.74
CA ASN A 594 36.57 -7.35 4.20
C ASN A 594 36.38 -7.53 5.72
N LYS A 595 36.45 -6.45 6.51
CA LYS A 595 36.19 -6.49 7.96
C LYS A 595 34.74 -6.89 8.26
N GLN A 596 33.78 -6.36 7.50
CA GLN A 596 32.37 -6.70 7.65
C GLN A 596 32.08 -8.16 7.29
N ILE A 597 32.71 -8.67 6.23
CA ILE A 597 32.62 -10.08 5.84
C ILE A 597 33.20 -10.98 6.93
N GLU A 598 34.40 -10.62 7.43
CA GLU A 598 35.09 -11.37 8.48
C GLU A 598 34.26 -11.43 9.77
N ARG A 599 33.59 -10.33 10.13
CA ARG A 599 32.70 -10.28 11.31
C ARG A 599 31.61 -11.35 11.25
N ASP A 600 30.96 -11.55 10.10
CA ASP A 600 29.96 -12.61 9.96
C ASP A 600 30.59 -14.00 9.92
N TYR A 601 31.77 -14.15 9.28
CA TYR A 601 32.48 -15.43 9.19
C TYR A 601 32.81 -16.01 10.57
N GLN A 602 33.23 -15.16 11.50
CA GLN A 602 33.58 -15.56 12.87
C GLN A 602 32.40 -16.15 13.66
N ILE A 603 31.14 -15.88 13.29
CA ILE A 603 29.98 -16.56 13.87
C ILE A 603 30.08 -18.08 13.63
N ALA A 604 30.30 -18.49 12.38
CA ALA A 604 30.37 -19.90 12.01
C ALA A 604 31.62 -20.59 12.61
N VAL A 605 32.75 -19.87 12.64
CA VAL A 605 33.99 -20.38 13.25
C VAL A 605 33.80 -20.64 14.75
N ASN A 606 33.24 -19.67 15.50
CA ASN A 606 33.03 -19.82 16.94
C ASN A 606 31.97 -20.86 17.29
N GLN A 607 31.00 -21.12 16.40
CA GLN A 607 30.07 -22.24 16.55
C GLN A 607 30.77 -23.61 16.36
N GLY A 608 31.94 -23.63 15.72
CA GLY A 608 32.79 -24.81 15.54
C GLY A 608 32.65 -25.51 14.20
N VAL A 609 32.30 -24.76 13.14
CA VAL A 609 32.29 -25.27 11.75
C VAL A 609 33.74 -25.49 11.29
N GLU A 610 34.01 -26.63 10.64
CA GLU A 610 35.32 -26.90 10.03
C GLU A 610 35.33 -26.40 8.58
N PHE A 611 36.31 -25.58 8.22
CA PHE A 611 36.49 -25.07 6.86
C PHE A 611 37.75 -25.64 6.21
N ARG A 612 37.62 -26.12 4.98
CA ARG A 612 38.73 -26.57 4.12
C ARG A 612 38.75 -25.74 2.85
N PHE A 613 39.46 -24.61 2.90
CA PHE A 613 39.68 -23.73 1.75
C PHE A 613 40.70 -24.33 0.78
N ASN A 614 40.73 -23.82 -0.45
CA ASN A 614 41.57 -24.32 -1.54
C ASN A 614 41.38 -25.83 -1.81
N THR A 615 40.18 -26.35 -1.55
CA THR A 615 39.84 -27.77 -1.66
C THR A 615 38.63 -27.93 -2.58
N GLU A 616 38.90 -28.25 -3.84
CA GLU A 616 37.87 -28.62 -4.81
C GLU A 616 37.46 -30.08 -4.61
N VAL A 617 36.16 -30.31 -4.42
CA VAL A 617 35.61 -31.67 -4.33
C VAL A 617 35.49 -32.25 -5.73
N LYS A 618 36.21 -33.35 -5.97
CA LYS A 618 36.13 -34.13 -7.24
C LYS A 618 35.55 -35.53 -7.05
N ASP A 619 35.37 -35.96 -5.80
CA ASP A 619 34.74 -37.24 -5.48
C ASP A 619 33.25 -37.20 -5.83
N SER A 620 32.71 -38.36 -6.22
CA SER A 620 31.26 -38.49 -6.37
C SER A 620 30.55 -38.29 -5.03
N TYR A 621 29.30 -37.82 -5.06
CA TYR A 621 28.49 -37.65 -3.85
C TYR A 621 28.33 -38.97 -3.07
N GLU A 622 28.22 -40.10 -3.77
CA GLU A 622 28.23 -41.44 -3.18
C GLU A 622 29.54 -41.76 -2.44
N ASN A 623 30.70 -41.35 -2.99
CA ASN A 623 31.98 -41.54 -2.33
C ASN A 623 32.12 -40.65 -1.09
N LEU A 624 31.69 -39.39 -1.17
CA LEU A 624 31.63 -38.51 0.01
C LEU A 624 30.73 -39.10 1.10
N GLN A 625 29.63 -39.76 0.73
CA GLN A 625 28.71 -40.39 1.67
C GLN A 625 29.30 -41.53 2.51
N LYS A 626 30.49 -42.04 2.14
CA LYS A 626 31.23 -43.01 2.95
C LYS A 626 31.77 -42.40 4.26
N GLU A 627 32.07 -41.11 4.25
CA GLU A 627 32.56 -40.38 5.43
C GLU A 627 31.49 -39.42 6.01
N TYR A 628 30.62 -38.88 5.15
CA TYR A 628 29.63 -37.87 5.49
C TYR A 628 28.23 -38.32 5.09
N LYS A 629 27.41 -38.77 6.06
CA LYS A 629 26.03 -39.24 5.78
C LYS A 629 25.25 -38.29 4.87
N TYR A 630 25.39 -36.98 5.12
CA TYR A 630 24.71 -35.93 4.35
C TYR A 630 25.69 -35.14 3.50
N VAL A 631 25.29 -34.84 2.25
CA VAL A 631 26.03 -33.96 1.34
C VAL A 631 25.14 -32.81 0.90
N VAL A 632 25.61 -31.57 1.03
CA VAL A 632 24.87 -30.38 0.63
C VAL A 632 25.68 -29.58 -0.39
N VAL A 633 25.17 -29.47 -1.61
CA VAL A 633 25.84 -28.80 -2.73
C VAL A 633 25.41 -27.34 -2.80
N CYS A 634 26.36 -26.43 -2.62
CA CYS A 634 26.15 -24.97 -2.58
C CYS A 634 27.20 -24.24 -3.45
N THR A 635 27.51 -24.80 -4.63
CA THR A 635 28.58 -24.33 -5.52
C THR A 635 28.29 -22.98 -6.20
N GLY A 636 27.04 -22.52 -6.22
CA GLY A 636 26.64 -21.23 -6.79
C GLY A 636 26.67 -21.17 -8.33
N ALA A 637 26.63 -19.95 -8.87
CA ALA A 637 26.68 -19.69 -10.31
C ALA A 637 27.96 -18.90 -10.67
N TRP A 638 28.97 -19.60 -11.19
CA TRP A 638 30.28 -19.03 -11.53
C TRP A 638 30.61 -19.07 -13.02
N GLU A 639 29.79 -19.73 -13.84
CA GLU A 639 30.02 -19.82 -15.29
C GLU A 639 29.70 -18.50 -15.98
N LYS A 640 30.46 -18.19 -17.03
CA LYS A 640 30.30 -16.94 -17.80
C LYS A 640 28.90 -16.81 -18.36
N GLY A 641 28.41 -15.58 -18.36
CA GLY A 641 27.13 -15.22 -18.95
C GLY A 641 27.07 -15.43 -20.46
N LEU A 642 25.88 -15.23 -21.04
CA LEU A 642 25.77 -15.11 -22.49
C LEU A 642 26.37 -13.77 -22.93
N SER A 643 27.22 -13.79 -23.96
CA SER A 643 27.75 -12.57 -24.54
C SER A 643 26.61 -11.62 -24.96
N PRO A 644 26.71 -10.31 -24.68
CA PRO A 644 25.74 -9.33 -25.17
C PRO A 644 25.76 -9.17 -26.69
N VAL A 645 26.84 -9.58 -27.37
CA VAL A 645 27.00 -9.50 -28.83
C VAL A 645 27.13 -10.88 -29.46
N LYS A 646 26.71 -11.01 -30.72
CA LYS A 646 26.92 -12.24 -31.51
C LYS A 646 28.31 -12.28 -32.15
N GLU A 647 28.72 -11.17 -32.78
CA GLU A 647 30.03 -11.02 -33.41
C GLU A 647 31.00 -10.28 -32.47
N GLY A 648 32.18 -10.85 -32.25
CA GLY A 648 33.19 -10.31 -31.32
C GLY A 648 32.97 -10.68 -29.85
N ALA A 649 32.20 -11.73 -29.58
CA ALA A 649 31.91 -12.22 -28.22
C ALA A 649 33.17 -12.55 -27.41
N ASP A 650 34.25 -12.99 -28.07
CA ASP A 650 35.55 -13.30 -27.49
C ASP A 650 36.30 -12.05 -26.97
N LYS A 651 35.91 -10.86 -27.43
CA LYS A 651 36.49 -9.57 -27.04
C LYS A 651 35.74 -8.90 -25.88
N ILE A 652 34.63 -9.48 -25.44
CA ILE A 652 33.86 -8.99 -24.29
C ILE A 652 34.47 -9.51 -22.99
N ILE A 653 34.65 -8.62 -22.02
CA ILE A 653 35.05 -9.02 -20.66
C ILE A 653 33.78 -9.40 -19.90
N ASP A 654 33.77 -10.58 -19.27
CA ASP A 654 32.67 -11.00 -18.41
C ASP A 654 32.67 -10.18 -17.10
N ALA A 655 31.50 -9.83 -16.58
CA ALA A 655 31.38 -9.01 -15.38
C ALA A 655 32.05 -9.62 -14.14
N LEU A 656 32.02 -10.95 -13.97
CA LEU A 656 32.68 -11.60 -12.83
C LEU A 656 34.20 -11.57 -12.98
N GLU A 657 34.72 -11.74 -14.21
CA GLU A 657 36.15 -11.58 -14.51
C GLU A 657 36.60 -10.15 -14.18
N PHE A 658 35.87 -9.15 -14.69
CA PHE A 658 36.16 -7.73 -14.49
C PHE A 658 36.19 -7.33 -13.01
N LEU A 659 35.12 -7.65 -12.26
CA LEU A 659 35.01 -7.31 -10.84
C LEU A 659 35.99 -8.11 -9.98
N GLY A 660 36.23 -9.38 -10.33
CA GLY A 660 37.17 -10.25 -9.63
C GLY A 660 38.63 -9.78 -9.74
N GLU A 661 39.07 -9.35 -10.93
CA GLU A 661 40.41 -8.76 -11.13
C GLU A 661 40.57 -7.50 -10.26
N TYR A 662 39.56 -6.63 -10.28
CA TYR A 662 39.55 -5.41 -9.48
C TYR A 662 39.58 -5.71 -7.98
N LYS A 663 38.74 -6.63 -7.49
CA LYS A 663 38.68 -6.98 -6.07
C LYS A 663 40.01 -7.56 -5.56
N ASN A 664 40.75 -8.28 -6.40
CA ASN A 664 42.01 -8.89 -6.02
C ASN A 664 43.21 -7.94 -6.11
N SER A 665 43.24 -7.02 -7.08
CA SER A 665 44.44 -6.23 -7.40
C SER A 665 44.26 -4.72 -7.40
N GLY A 666 43.01 -4.23 -7.30
CA GLY A 666 42.66 -2.83 -7.51
C GLY A 666 42.76 -2.36 -8.97
N LYS A 667 43.08 -3.27 -9.90
CA LYS A 667 43.26 -3.01 -11.33
C LYS A 667 42.51 -4.04 -12.17
N VAL A 668 42.28 -3.73 -13.43
CA VAL A 668 41.74 -4.66 -14.43
C VAL A 668 42.69 -4.65 -15.62
N ALA A 669 43.27 -5.80 -15.95
CA ALA A 669 44.39 -5.88 -16.88
C ALA A 669 44.03 -5.46 -18.31
N LYS A 670 42.78 -5.72 -18.72
CA LYS A 670 42.26 -5.45 -20.07
C LYS A 670 41.41 -4.18 -20.14
N ALA A 671 41.38 -3.35 -19.10
CA ALA A 671 40.61 -2.11 -19.12
C ALA A 671 41.30 -1.05 -20.00
N GLY A 672 40.58 -0.59 -21.02
CA GLY A 672 40.96 0.55 -21.86
C GLY A 672 40.52 1.89 -21.27
N LYS A 673 40.53 2.95 -22.08
CA LYS A 673 40.19 4.32 -21.67
C LYS A 673 38.69 4.61 -21.73
N LYS A 674 37.96 3.91 -22.61
CA LYS A 674 36.52 4.12 -22.85
C LYS A 674 35.79 2.79 -22.68
N ILE A 675 35.09 2.65 -21.57
CA ILE A 675 34.45 1.39 -21.17
C ILE A 675 32.93 1.49 -21.30
N ALA A 676 32.33 0.56 -22.04
CA ALA A 676 30.88 0.34 -22.05
C ALA A 676 30.52 -0.88 -21.20
N VAL A 677 29.56 -0.73 -20.28
CA VAL A 677 29.01 -1.83 -19.49
C VAL A 677 27.60 -2.14 -19.99
N VAL A 678 27.39 -3.35 -20.48
CA VAL A 678 26.10 -3.77 -21.04
C VAL A 678 25.28 -4.51 -19.98
N GLY A 679 24.15 -3.92 -19.58
CA GLY A 679 23.26 -4.46 -18.56
C GLY A 679 22.66 -3.36 -17.68
N ALA A 680 21.78 -3.74 -16.75
CA ALA A 680 21.16 -2.80 -15.82
C ALA A 680 20.72 -3.43 -14.48
N GLY A 681 21.30 -4.58 -14.11
CA GLY A 681 21.15 -5.15 -12.77
C GLY A 681 22.24 -4.66 -11.81
N ASP A 682 22.18 -5.04 -10.54
CA ASP A 682 23.15 -4.60 -9.51
C ASP A 682 24.61 -4.85 -9.91
N VAL A 683 24.90 -6.00 -10.56
CA VAL A 683 26.25 -6.31 -11.08
C VAL A 683 26.71 -5.31 -12.14
N ALA A 684 25.79 -4.85 -13.01
CA ALA A 684 26.12 -3.83 -14.01
C ALA A 684 26.42 -2.47 -13.35
N MET A 685 25.67 -2.13 -12.30
CA MET A 685 25.92 -0.93 -11.49
C MET A 685 27.29 -0.98 -10.82
N ASP A 686 27.66 -2.12 -10.23
CA ASP A 686 28.98 -2.31 -9.65
C ASP A 686 30.09 -2.23 -10.71
N CYS A 687 29.91 -2.86 -11.87
CA CYS A 687 30.87 -2.81 -12.97
C CYS A 687 31.12 -1.38 -13.45
N VAL A 688 30.07 -0.59 -13.70
CA VAL A 688 30.23 0.76 -14.25
C VAL A 688 30.84 1.73 -13.23
N ARG A 689 30.53 1.55 -11.93
CA ARG A 689 31.14 2.34 -10.83
C ARG A 689 32.60 1.97 -10.57
N VAL A 690 32.96 0.70 -10.77
CA VAL A 690 34.37 0.29 -10.76
C VAL A 690 35.09 0.89 -11.96
N ALA A 691 34.52 0.73 -13.16
CA ALA A 691 35.08 1.26 -14.40
C ALA A 691 35.35 2.78 -14.32
N SER A 692 34.41 3.56 -13.78
CA SER A 692 34.56 5.02 -13.63
C SER A 692 35.66 5.44 -12.64
N LYS A 693 36.13 4.53 -11.78
CA LYS A 693 37.14 4.76 -10.75
C LYS A 693 38.51 4.17 -11.08
N LEU A 694 38.62 3.44 -12.20
CA LEU A 694 39.90 2.86 -12.64
C LEU A 694 40.84 3.95 -13.13
N GLU A 695 42.12 3.83 -12.74
CA GLU A 695 43.17 4.73 -13.20
C GLU A 695 43.31 4.65 -14.74
N GLY A 696 43.30 5.79 -15.41
CA GLY A 696 43.45 5.89 -16.87
C GLY A 696 42.14 5.76 -17.67
N VAL A 697 40.99 5.50 -17.02
CA VAL A 697 39.68 5.53 -17.69
C VAL A 697 39.23 6.98 -17.85
N GLU A 698 38.92 7.36 -19.09
CA GLU A 698 38.42 8.68 -19.47
C GLU A 698 36.89 8.71 -19.50
N LYS A 699 36.24 7.58 -19.82
CA LYS A 699 34.78 7.49 -19.93
C LYS A 699 34.28 6.07 -19.59
N ALA A 700 33.29 5.98 -18.71
CA ALA A 700 32.56 4.76 -18.41
C ALA A 700 31.05 5.01 -18.61
N VAL A 701 30.37 4.11 -19.32
CA VAL A 701 28.96 4.27 -19.68
C VAL A 701 28.18 2.99 -19.42
N LEU A 702 26.97 3.12 -18.89
CA LEU A 702 26.01 2.04 -18.80
C LEU A 702 25.15 2.00 -20.07
N VAL A 703 25.11 0.87 -20.75
CA VAL A 703 24.31 0.67 -21.97
C VAL A 703 23.14 -0.25 -21.67
N TYR A 704 21.92 0.28 -21.85
CA TYR A 704 20.69 -0.44 -21.54
C TYR A 704 19.67 -0.33 -22.67
N ARG A 705 19.06 -1.48 -23.01
CA ARG A 705 18.08 -1.56 -24.10
C ARG A 705 16.72 -0.91 -23.79
N ARG A 706 16.44 -0.55 -22.53
CA ARG A 706 15.22 0.14 -22.07
C ARG A 706 15.60 1.47 -21.41
N THR A 707 14.62 2.16 -20.83
CA THR A 707 14.83 3.34 -19.98
C THR A 707 15.11 2.94 -18.53
N GLU A 708 15.60 3.91 -17.76
CA GLU A 708 15.93 3.87 -16.35
C GLU A 708 14.78 3.31 -15.50
N ALA A 709 13.55 3.74 -15.80
CA ALA A 709 12.33 3.28 -15.11
C ALA A 709 12.15 1.75 -15.15
N TYR A 710 12.78 1.05 -16.11
CA TYR A 710 12.68 -0.40 -16.25
C TYR A 710 13.98 -1.13 -15.86
N MET A 711 14.92 -0.48 -15.18
CA MET A 711 16.16 -1.12 -14.72
C MET A 711 15.88 -2.16 -13.62
N PRO A 712 16.44 -3.38 -13.72
CA PRO A 712 16.31 -4.38 -12.65
C PRO A 712 17.07 -4.05 -11.35
N ALA A 713 18.07 -3.17 -11.40
CA ALA A 713 18.88 -2.82 -10.25
C ALA A 713 18.05 -2.19 -9.12
N ALA A 714 18.56 -2.29 -7.89
CA ALA A 714 17.95 -1.56 -6.80
C ALA A 714 18.04 -0.05 -7.06
N GLN A 715 16.92 0.67 -6.84
CA GLN A 715 16.84 2.11 -7.05
C GLN A 715 17.97 2.90 -6.38
N GLU A 716 18.43 2.49 -5.19
CA GLU A 716 19.58 3.10 -4.52
C GLU A 716 20.87 3.02 -5.34
N GLU A 717 21.08 1.92 -6.08
CA GLU A 717 22.23 1.80 -6.98
C GLU A 717 22.10 2.72 -8.18
N VAL A 718 20.91 2.83 -8.76
CA VAL A 718 20.62 3.77 -9.85
C VAL A 718 20.86 5.22 -9.38
N ASP A 719 20.41 5.55 -8.16
CA ASP A 719 20.62 6.86 -7.55
C ASP A 719 22.13 7.14 -7.35
N HIS A 720 22.93 6.13 -6.99
CA HIS A 720 24.39 6.25 -6.91
C HIS A 720 25.03 6.52 -8.28
N ILE A 721 24.62 5.83 -9.34
CA ILE A 721 25.08 6.08 -10.72
C ILE A 721 24.86 7.55 -11.10
N LYS A 722 23.64 8.04 -10.86
CA LYS A 722 23.26 9.43 -11.12
C LYS A 722 24.08 10.43 -10.31
N LYS A 723 24.24 10.17 -9.01
CA LYS A 723 25.02 11.04 -8.11
C LYS A 723 26.51 11.09 -8.50
N GLU A 724 27.05 9.99 -9.00
CA GLU A 724 28.41 9.89 -9.51
C GLU A 724 28.56 10.49 -10.93
N GLY A 725 27.47 10.93 -11.57
CA GLY A 725 27.49 11.55 -12.91
C GLY A 725 27.78 10.58 -14.04
N ILE A 726 27.56 9.28 -13.82
CA ILE A 726 27.81 8.23 -14.82
C ILE A 726 26.69 8.26 -15.87
N GLU A 727 27.07 8.28 -17.15
CA GLU A 727 26.14 8.32 -18.27
C GLU A 727 25.39 6.98 -18.41
N ILE A 728 24.07 7.08 -18.59
CA ILE A 728 23.19 5.96 -18.92
C ILE A 728 22.72 6.13 -20.37
N MET A 729 23.21 5.29 -21.27
CA MET A 729 22.70 5.19 -22.63
C MET A 729 21.49 4.26 -22.66
N GLU A 730 20.31 4.86 -22.47
CA GLU A 730 19.02 4.19 -22.60
C GLU A 730 18.71 3.81 -24.04
N LEU A 731 17.73 2.92 -24.21
CA LEU A 731 17.18 2.52 -25.51
C LEU A 731 18.29 2.14 -26.52
N THR A 732 19.33 1.46 -26.04
CA THR A 732 20.50 1.10 -26.83
C THR A 732 20.82 -0.37 -26.60
N ALA A 733 20.75 -1.20 -27.65
CA ALA A 733 21.05 -2.63 -27.55
C ALA A 733 22.33 -3.01 -28.32
N PRO A 734 23.18 -3.88 -27.74
CA PRO A 734 24.41 -4.36 -28.38
C PRO A 734 24.15 -5.17 -29.66
N VAL A 735 24.99 -5.00 -30.67
CA VAL A 735 24.97 -5.81 -31.92
C VAL A 735 26.30 -6.56 -32.11
N SER A 736 27.41 -5.83 -32.21
CA SER A 736 28.75 -6.40 -32.42
C SER A 736 29.86 -5.54 -31.81
N PHE A 737 31.03 -6.14 -31.60
CA PHE A 737 32.21 -5.43 -31.10
C PHE A 737 33.49 -5.88 -31.81
N ASP A 738 34.22 -4.96 -32.44
CA ASP A 738 35.47 -5.30 -33.17
C ASP A 738 36.75 -5.10 -32.34
N GLY A 739 36.65 -4.62 -31.09
CA GLY A 739 37.79 -4.26 -30.24
C GLY A 739 38.03 -2.75 -30.13
N LYS A 740 37.33 -1.94 -30.94
CA LYS A 740 37.39 -0.47 -30.92
C LYS A 740 36.04 0.20 -31.21
N THR A 741 35.25 -0.38 -32.10
CA THR A 741 33.92 0.08 -32.47
C THR A 741 32.89 -0.85 -31.85
N PHE A 742 32.06 -0.31 -30.96
CA PHE A 742 30.93 -1.00 -30.36
C PHE A 742 29.65 -0.61 -31.10
N LYS A 743 29.14 -1.53 -31.92
CA LYS A 743 27.93 -1.31 -32.70
C LYS A 743 26.71 -1.62 -31.85
N CYS A 744 25.82 -0.64 -31.74
CA CYS A 744 24.54 -0.79 -31.06
C CYS A 744 23.40 -0.43 -31.99
N GLU A 745 22.22 -0.99 -31.75
CA GLU A 745 20.98 -0.56 -32.39
C GLU A 745 20.17 0.29 -31.42
N LYS A 746 19.59 1.38 -31.91
CA LYS A 746 18.67 2.20 -31.14
C LYS A 746 17.31 1.52 -31.04
N MET A 747 16.73 1.56 -29.85
CA MET A 747 15.49 0.89 -29.49
C MET A 747 14.36 1.90 -29.32
N THR A 748 13.12 1.41 -29.43
CA THR A 748 11.92 2.07 -28.92
C THR A 748 11.18 1.13 -27.98
N LEU A 749 10.45 1.70 -27.02
CA LEU A 749 9.60 0.91 -26.14
C LEU A 749 8.33 0.48 -26.88
N GLY A 750 7.97 -0.79 -26.79
CA GLY A 750 6.70 -1.36 -27.24
C GLY A 750 5.74 -1.61 -26.08
N ASP A 751 4.78 -2.51 -26.30
CA ASP A 751 3.79 -2.91 -25.28
C ASP A 751 4.43 -3.64 -24.09
N PHE A 752 3.69 -3.71 -22.98
CA PHE A 752 4.12 -4.47 -21.81
C PHE A 752 4.27 -5.96 -22.13
N ASP A 753 5.40 -6.55 -21.71
CA ASP A 753 5.67 -7.98 -21.76
C ASP A 753 5.07 -8.71 -20.54
N GLU A 754 5.11 -10.04 -20.54
CA GLU A 754 4.62 -10.88 -19.43
C GLU A 754 5.32 -10.59 -18.09
N SER A 755 6.50 -9.95 -18.10
CA SER A 755 7.21 -9.53 -16.89
C SER A 755 6.74 -8.18 -16.34
N GLY A 756 5.74 -7.55 -16.98
CA GLY A 756 5.20 -6.25 -16.59
C GLY A 756 6.09 -5.07 -16.97
N ARG A 757 7.07 -5.26 -17.88
CA ARG A 757 7.94 -4.19 -18.39
C ARG A 757 7.64 -3.93 -19.85
N LYS A 758 7.87 -2.70 -20.35
CA LYS A 758 7.76 -2.45 -21.79
C LYS A 758 8.75 -3.32 -22.58
N SER A 759 8.24 -3.98 -23.62
CA SER A 759 9.05 -4.66 -24.63
C SER A 759 9.90 -3.63 -25.38
N VAL A 760 10.89 -4.09 -26.13
CA VAL A 760 11.77 -3.22 -26.92
C VAL A 760 11.82 -3.70 -28.34
N VAL A 761 11.75 -2.76 -29.27
CA VAL A 761 11.81 -3.02 -30.71
C VAL A 761 12.98 -2.23 -31.28
N GLY A 762 13.76 -2.87 -32.14
CA GLY A 762 14.85 -2.23 -32.87
C GLY A 762 14.30 -1.24 -33.90
N THR A 763 14.91 -0.06 -33.99
CA THR A 763 14.53 0.97 -34.97
C THR A 763 15.18 0.76 -36.33
N GLY A 764 16.14 -0.16 -36.45
CA GLY A 764 17.03 -0.29 -37.60
C GLY A 764 18.15 0.76 -37.65
N GLU A 765 18.16 1.76 -36.77
CA GLU A 765 19.23 2.76 -36.66
C GLU A 765 20.42 2.18 -35.89
N ILE A 766 21.56 1.99 -36.58
CA ILE A 766 22.81 1.49 -36.00
C ILE A 766 23.73 2.65 -35.59
N LEU A 767 24.19 2.61 -34.35
CA LEU A 767 25.12 3.53 -33.73
C LEU A 767 26.51 2.89 -33.67
N ASP A 768 27.50 3.56 -34.25
CA ASP A 768 28.91 3.19 -34.11
C ASP A 768 29.52 3.99 -32.96
N LEU A 769 29.75 3.32 -31.82
CA LEU A 769 30.23 3.95 -30.59
C LEU A 769 31.72 3.64 -30.38
N ASP A 770 32.51 4.66 -30.06
CA ASP A 770 33.96 4.55 -29.82
C ASP A 770 34.23 4.10 -28.37
N PHE A 771 34.36 2.79 -28.18
CA PHE A 771 34.69 2.14 -26.90
C PHE A 771 35.79 1.11 -27.13
N ASP A 772 36.85 1.18 -26.34
CA ASP A 772 37.99 0.25 -26.43
C ASP A 772 37.85 -0.94 -25.47
N THR A 773 36.82 -0.94 -24.62
CA THR A 773 36.49 -2.07 -23.75
C THR A 773 34.98 -2.19 -23.59
N VAL A 774 34.46 -3.41 -23.68
CA VAL A 774 33.06 -3.72 -23.40
C VAL A 774 32.98 -4.81 -22.34
N VAL A 775 32.22 -4.54 -21.27
CA VAL A 775 31.94 -5.48 -20.18
C VAL A 775 30.50 -5.99 -20.31
N GLY A 776 30.34 -7.30 -20.38
CA GLY A 776 29.03 -7.96 -20.43
C GLY A 776 28.52 -8.31 -19.03
N ALA A 777 27.50 -7.60 -18.55
CA ALA A 777 26.84 -7.85 -17.26
C ALA A 777 25.44 -8.46 -17.46
N THR A 778 25.38 -9.55 -18.23
CA THR A 778 24.14 -10.24 -18.64
C THR A 778 23.73 -11.39 -17.70
N GLY A 779 24.50 -11.64 -16.63
CA GLY A 779 24.22 -12.64 -15.59
C GLY A 779 25.19 -13.83 -15.62
N ALA A 780 25.27 -14.58 -14.53
CA ALA A 780 26.11 -15.79 -14.41
C ALA A 780 25.31 -17.07 -14.70
N ARG A 781 25.99 -18.17 -15.03
CA ARG A 781 25.41 -19.49 -15.24
C ARG A 781 25.90 -20.49 -14.20
N VAL A 782 25.15 -21.58 -14.07
CA VAL A 782 25.48 -22.71 -13.20
C VAL A 782 26.16 -23.78 -14.03
N ASP A 783 27.20 -24.39 -13.47
CA ASP A 783 27.73 -25.64 -14.00
C ASP A 783 26.77 -26.79 -13.65
N VAL A 784 25.95 -27.17 -14.63
CA VAL A 784 24.96 -28.23 -14.49
C VAL A 784 25.52 -29.63 -14.78
N SER A 785 26.75 -29.76 -15.33
CA SER A 785 27.29 -31.07 -15.70
C SER A 785 27.55 -31.93 -14.47
N ALA A 786 27.97 -31.30 -13.38
CA ALA A 786 28.22 -31.94 -12.09
C ALA A 786 27.02 -32.75 -11.56
N PHE A 787 25.78 -32.36 -11.87
CA PHE A 787 24.58 -33.10 -11.44
C PHE A 787 24.42 -34.42 -12.21
N ALA A 788 24.61 -34.39 -13.53
CA ALA A 788 24.54 -35.59 -14.37
C ALA A 788 25.71 -36.54 -14.10
N GLU A 789 26.92 -36.02 -13.90
CA GLU A 789 28.11 -36.80 -13.54
C GLU A 789 27.93 -37.55 -12.22
N ASN A 790 27.18 -36.97 -11.28
CA ASN A 790 26.79 -37.60 -10.01
C ASN A 790 25.48 -38.41 -10.09
N LYS A 791 24.96 -38.68 -11.31
CA LYS A 791 23.75 -39.49 -11.56
C LYS A 791 22.48 -38.97 -10.88
N LEU A 792 22.38 -37.66 -10.68
CA LEU A 792 21.14 -37.04 -10.21
C LEU A 792 20.12 -36.96 -11.35
N SER A 793 18.83 -37.06 -11.02
CA SER A 793 17.75 -36.69 -11.93
C SER A 793 17.82 -35.20 -12.23
N VAL A 794 17.78 -34.82 -13.50
CA VAL A 794 17.85 -33.44 -13.96
C VAL A 794 16.66 -33.04 -14.82
N ASP A 795 16.32 -31.75 -14.82
CA ASP A 795 15.29 -31.18 -15.68
C ASP A 795 15.80 -30.93 -17.12
N LYS A 796 14.95 -30.34 -17.97
CA LYS A 796 15.31 -30.04 -19.37
C LYS A 796 16.48 -29.06 -19.53
N LYS A 797 16.80 -28.29 -18.50
CA LYS A 797 17.89 -27.31 -18.45
C LYS A 797 19.14 -27.86 -17.75
N GLY A 798 19.09 -29.11 -17.26
CA GLY A 798 20.18 -29.76 -16.56
C GLY A 798 20.21 -29.52 -15.05
N TYR A 799 19.26 -28.76 -14.47
CA TYR A 799 19.21 -28.54 -13.03
C TYR A 799 18.72 -29.80 -12.31
N ALA A 800 19.26 -30.08 -11.11
CA ALA A 800 18.79 -31.19 -10.29
C ALA A 800 17.29 -31.06 -9.98
N VAL A 801 16.54 -32.15 -10.12
CA VAL A 801 15.14 -32.24 -9.69
C VAL A 801 15.13 -32.43 -8.17
N LEU A 802 14.43 -31.54 -7.46
CA LEU A 802 14.45 -31.47 -6.00
C LEU A 802 13.07 -31.67 -5.37
N SER A 803 13.05 -32.20 -4.15
CA SER A 803 11.90 -32.21 -3.26
C SER A 803 11.60 -30.81 -2.69
N THR A 804 10.52 -30.69 -1.91
CA THR A 804 10.18 -29.45 -1.17
C THR A 804 11.21 -29.05 -0.12
N THR A 805 12.02 -30.01 0.37
CA THR A 805 13.12 -29.80 1.31
C THR A 805 14.48 -29.59 0.62
N ASN A 806 14.48 -29.49 -0.72
CA ASN A 806 15.66 -29.39 -1.58
C ASN A 806 16.53 -30.67 -1.62
N GLU A 807 15.96 -31.82 -1.25
CA GLU A 807 16.62 -33.13 -1.41
C GLU A 807 16.56 -33.58 -2.86
N THR A 808 17.65 -34.15 -3.37
CA THR A 808 17.77 -34.65 -4.75
C THR A 808 17.15 -36.04 -4.90
N SER A 809 17.24 -36.63 -6.10
CA SER A 809 16.92 -38.04 -6.32
C SER A 809 17.84 -39.02 -5.57
N GLN A 810 19.02 -38.57 -5.14
CA GLN A 810 19.91 -39.35 -4.29
C GLN A 810 19.63 -39.01 -2.82
N LYS A 811 19.31 -40.03 -2.04
CA LYS A 811 18.98 -39.91 -0.61
C LYS A 811 20.09 -39.20 0.16
N ASP A 812 19.71 -38.29 1.05
CA ASP A 812 20.59 -37.53 1.94
C ASP A 812 21.57 -36.58 1.21
N VAL A 813 21.32 -36.31 -0.08
CA VAL A 813 22.04 -35.32 -0.90
C VAL A 813 21.10 -34.17 -1.27
N TYR A 814 21.54 -32.93 -1.04
CA TYR A 814 20.74 -31.70 -1.24
C TYR A 814 21.46 -30.70 -2.15
N VAL A 815 20.69 -29.80 -2.78
CA VAL A 815 21.21 -28.69 -3.60
C VAL A 815 20.54 -27.39 -3.19
N ALA A 816 21.30 -26.31 -2.96
CA ALA A 816 20.77 -25.03 -2.51
C ALA A 816 21.51 -23.80 -3.02
N GLY A 817 20.82 -22.65 -3.01
CA GLY A 817 21.38 -21.39 -3.49
C GLY A 817 21.39 -21.31 -5.01
N ASP A 818 22.27 -20.50 -5.58
CA ASP A 818 22.23 -20.21 -7.02
C ASP A 818 22.42 -21.47 -7.89
N CYS A 819 23.12 -22.51 -7.41
CA CYS A 819 23.28 -23.75 -8.18
C CYS A 819 21.97 -24.56 -8.34
N LYS A 820 20.93 -24.27 -7.55
CA LYS A 820 19.61 -24.90 -7.67
C LYS A 820 18.82 -24.43 -8.89
N SER A 821 18.94 -23.16 -9.26
CA SER A 821 18.03 -22.54 -10.25
C SER A 821 18.62 -21.39 -11.08
N GLY A 822 19.90 -21.09 -10.89
CA GLY A 822 20.55 -19.90 -11.44
C GLY A 822 20.66 -18.76 -10.42
N PRO A 823 21.31 -17.64 -10.80
CA PRO A 823 21.57 -16.52 -9.90
C PRO A 823 20.31 -15.98 -9.22
N SER A 824 20.38 -15.81 -7.90
CA SER A 824 19.31 -15.28 -7.06
C SER A 824 19.88 -14.32 -6.01
N THR A 825 19.03 -13.88 -5.07
CA THR A 825 19.46 -13.00 -3.98
C THR A 825 19.98 -13.81 -2.79
N ILE A 826 21.02 -13.30 -2.12
CA ILE A 826 21.68 -13.96 -0.95
C ILE A 826 20.65 -14.52 0.05
N VAL A 827 19.67 -13.71 0.45
CA VAL A 827 18.67 -14.09 1.47
C VAL A 827 17.74 -15.22 1.00
N LYS A 828 17.40 -15.31 -0.30
CA LYS A 828 16.61 -16.43 -0.84
C LYS A 828 17.38 -17.75 -0.73
N GLY A 829 18.67 -17.72 -1.09
CA GLY A 829 19.55 -18.88 -0.91
C GLY A 829 19.70 -19.29 0.55
N MET A 830 19.80 -18.34 1.49
CA MET A 830 19.81 -18.64 2.93
C MET A 830 18.48 -19.23 3.43
N GLY A 831 17.36 -18.93 2.76
CA GLY A 831 16.07 -19.59 2.98
C GLY A 831 16.11 -21.08 2.62
N ASP A 832 16.74 -21.44 1.48
CA ASP A 832 17.01 -22.83 1.14
C ASP A 832 17.88 -23.52 2.20
N ALA A 833 18.90 -22.83 2.71
CA ALA A 833 19.77 -23.35 3.76
C ALA A 833 19.02 -23.69 5.05
N LYS A 834 18.10 -22.81 5.49
CA LYS A 834 17.26 -23.03 6.67
C LYS A 834 16.36 -24.25 6.50
N LYS A 835 15.74 -24.42 5.31
CA LYS A 835 14.91 -25.59 4.98
C LYS A 835 15.70 -26.90 5.06
N ILE A 836 16.88 -26.95 4.46
CA ILE A 836 17.74 -28.14 4.49
C ILE A 836 18.19 -28.46 5.92
N ALA A 837 18.59 -27.44 6.68
CA ALA A 837 19.02 -27.64 8.06
C ALA A 837 17.89 -28.23 8.93
N LEU A 838 16.65 -27.75 8.76
CA LEU A 838 15.47 -28.28 9.44
C LEU A 838 15.19 -29.75 9.06
N ASP A 839 15.30 -30.10 7.78
CA ASP A 839 15.10 -31.48 7.32
C ASP A 839 16.14 -32.44 7.90
N ILE A 840 17.43 -32.08 7.84
CA ILE A 840 18.52 -32.88 8.41
C ILE A 840 18.37 -33.02 9.93
N MET A 841 18.08 -31.93 10.65
CA MET A 841 17.85 -31.99 12.10
C MET A 841 16.66 -32.89 12.45
N SER A 842 15.57 -32.83 11.68
CA SER A 842 14.42 -33.72 11.82
C SER A 842 14.82 -35.19 11.62
N LYS A 843 15.55 -35.51 10.55
CA LYS A 843 16.06 -36.87 10.26
C LYS A 843 17.00 -37.40 11.34
N GLU A 844 17.72 -36.52 12.04
CA GLU A 844 18.61 -36.85 13.15
C GLU A 844 17.93 -36.77 14.53
N ASN A 845 16.63 -36.50 14.61
CA ASN A 845 15.87 -36.30 15.85
C ASN A 845 16.45 -35.19 16.76
N ILE A 846 16.98 -34.13 16.14
CA ILE A 846 17.50 -32.95 16.81
C ILE A 846 16.44 -31.85 16.77
N LYS A 847 16.05 -31.34 17.95
CA LYS A 847 15.19 -30.15 18.04
C LYS A 847 15.97 -28.91 17.61
N ALA A 848 15.48 -28.21 16.60
CA ALA A 848 16.08 -26.97 16.11
C ALA A 848 15.99 -25.84 17.16
N ASP A 849 16.97 -24.93 17.12
CA ASP A 849 17.12 -23.81 18.05
C ASP A 849 16.43 -22.50 17.61
N PHE A 850 15.61 -22.54 16.56
CA PHE A 850 14.83 -21.37 16.14
C PHE A 850 13.76 -21.05 17.19
N VAL A 851 14.04 -20.06 18.05
CA VAL A 851 13.11 -19.61 19.09
C VAL A 851 12.25 -18.46 18.60
N LYS A 852 10.98 -18.44 19.02
CA LYS A 852 10.10 -17.28 18.85
C LYS A 852 10.37 -16.30 19.98
N PHE A 853 10.79 -15.09 19.64
CA PHE A 853 10.86 -13.96 20.55
C PHE A 853 9.52 -13.25 20.51
N ASP A 854 9.02 -12.88 21.68
CA ASP A 854 7.79 -12.13 21.81
C ASP A 854 8.11 -10.79 22.48
N ILE A 855 8.12 -9.73 21.68
CA ILE A 855 8.34 -8.37 22.13
C ILE A 855 7.00 -7.64 22.04
N VAL A 856 6.22 -7.77 23.11
CA VAL A 856 4.90 -7.14 23.27
C VAL A 856 5.06 -5.64 23.47
N GLU A 857 4.33 -4.86 22.68
CA GLU A 857 4.23 -3.41 22.86
C GLU A 857 2.88 -3.05 23.49
N ASP A 858 2.84 -1.91 24.18
CA ASP A 858 1.57 -1.37 24.68
C ASP A 858 0.64 -1.03 23.51
N GLU A 859 -0.61 -1.48 23.64
CA GLU A 859 -1.62 -1.37 22.59
C GLU A 859 -1.92 0.09 22.23
N ASN A 860 -1.93 0.99 23.22
CA ASN A 860 -2.18 2.42 22.96
C ASN A 860 -1.01 3.05 22.20
N GLU A 861 0.24 2.64 22.46
CA GLU A 861 1.39 3.06 21.66
C GLU A 861 1.29 2.57 20.21
N LEU A 862 0.78 1.35 19.98
CA LEU A 862 0.54 0.83 18.62
C LEU A 862 -0.55 1.63 17.89
N TYR A 863 -1.65 1.97 18.56
CA TYR A 863 -2.70 2.80 17.96
C TYR A 863 -2.23 4.23 17.67
N LYS A 864 -1.36 4.82 18.49
CA LYS A 864 -0.78 6.15 18.22
C LYS A 864 -0.06 6.19 16.86
N ARG A 865 0.61 5.12 16.46
CA ARG A 865 1.34 5.03 15.18
C ARG A 865 0.43 4.81 13.96
N ARG A 866 -0.84 4.43 14.17
CA ARG A 866 -1.84 4.20 13.12
C ARG A 866 -2.54 5.49 12.72
N ALA A 867 -3.04 5.48 11.48
CA ALA A 867 -3.65 6.63 10.80
C ALA A 867 -2.76 7.87 10.58
N ILE A 868 -1.45 7.79 10.86
CA ILE A 868 -0.52 8.91 10.68
C ILE A 868 0.42 8.64 9.50
N LEU A 869 0.52 9.60 8.59
CA LEU A 869 1.55 9.64 7.55
C LEU A 869 2.84 10.24 8.11
N VAL A 870 3.94 9.50 8.02
CA VAL A 870 5.27 9.93 8.49
C VAL A 870 6.35 9.37 7.56
N LEU A 871 7.21 10.23 7.04
CA LEU A 871 8.35 9.81 6.21
C LEU A 871 9.37 8.98 7.02
N PRO A 872 10.24 8.20 6.33
CA PRO A 872 11.30 7.46 7.01
C PRO A 872 12.14 8.31 7.95
N GLN A 873 12.39 7.75 9.14
CA GLN A 873 13.23 8.38 10.16
C GLN A 873 14.68 7.93 9.99
N VAL A 874 15.61 8.75 10.45
CA VAL A 874 17.04 8.43 10.40
C VAL A 874 17.43 7.66 11.67
N GLY A 875 18.23 6.61 11.49
CA GLY A 875 18.79 5.84 12.60
C GLY A 875 17.74 4.96 13.31
N GLU A 876 17.93 4.75 14.61
CA GLU A 876 17.14 3.81 15.41
C GLU A 876 15.64 4.15 15.48
N LYS A 877 15.27 5.43 15.32
CA LYS A 877 13.87 5.89 15.40
C LYS A 877 13.00 5.38 14.26
N GLU A 878 13.59 4.82 13.20
CA GLU A 878 12.82 4.19 12.14
C GLU A 878 11.96 3.01 12.65
N GLY A 879 12.40 2.35 13.72
CA GLY A 879 11.62 1.29 14.37
C GLY A 879 10.27 1.78 14.92
N ASP A 880 10.17 3.05 15.31
CA ASP A 880 8.94 3.66 15.85
C ASP A 880 7.83 3.81 14.78
N ARG A 881 8.16 3.66 13.49
CA ARG A 881 7.17 3.61 12.40
C ARG A 881 6.57 2.21 12.21
N CYS A 882 7.12 1.18 12.86
CA CYS A 882 6.60 -0.17 12.75
C CYS A 882 5.19 -0.27 13.34
N LEU A 883 4.28 -0.89 12.57
CA LEU A 883 2.87 -1.03 12.96
C LEU A 883 2.60 -2.29 13.82
N LYS A 884 3.59 -3.18 14.00
CA LYS A 884 3.44 -4.48 14.70
C LYS A 884 2.19 -5.24 14.24
N CYS A 885 2.15 -5.57 12.95
CA CYS A 885 0.98 -6.14 12.27
C CYS A 885 0.56 -7.53 12.80
N ASP A 886 1.48 -8.21 13.47
CA ASP A 886 1.30 -9.47 14.19
C ASP A 886 0.68 -9.32 15.58
N GLN A 887 0.65 -8.12 16.15
CA GLN A 887 -0.06 -7.82 17.40
C GLN A 887 -1.41 -7.15 17.13
N ILE A 888 -1.44 -6.17 16.22
CA ILE A 888 -2.68 -5.53 15.76
C ILE A 888 -2.62 -5.44 14.25
N CYS A 889 -3.59 -5.99 13.53
CA CYS A 889 -3.66 -5.81 12.07
C CYS A 889 -4.69 -4.73 11.72
N GLU A 890 -5.98 -5.04 11.92
CA GLU A 890 -7.16 -4.17 11.73
C GLU A 890 -7.24 -3.41 10.39
N VAL A 891 -6.39 -3.75 9.42
CA VAL A 891 -6.31 -3.00 8.16
C VAL A 891 -7.64 -3.00 7.42
N CYS A 892 -8.36 -4.13 7.43
CA CYS A 892 -9.68 -4.27 6.80
C CYS A 892 -10.78 -3.44 7.48
N VAL A 893 -10.64 -3.15 8.78
CA VAL A 893 -11.53 -2.28 9.56
C VAL A 893 -11.26 -0.83 9.20
N GLN A 894 -9.98 -0.44 9.14
CA GLN A 894 -9.57 0.92 8.82
C GLN A 894 -9.95 1.34 7.40
N VAL A 895 -9.75 0.46 6.41
CA VAL A 895 -9.98 0.79 4.99
C VAL A 895 -11.42 0.60 4.54
N CYS A 896 -12.30 0.03 5.38
CA CYS A 896 -13.69 -0.17 5.01
C CYS A 896 -14.43 1.17 5.07
N PRO A 897 -14.83 1.75 3.91
CA PRO A 897 -15.54 3.03 3.94
C PRO A 897 -16.87 2.89 4.68
N ASN A 898 -17.59 1.78 4.52
CA ASN A 898 -18.89 1.63 5.18
C ASN A 898 -18.81 1.12 6.61
N ARG A 899 -17.61 0.89 7.16
CA ARG A 899 -17.40 0.30 8.50
C ARG A 899 -18.03 -1.09 8.68
N ALA A 900 -18.20 -1.83 7.58
CA ALA A 900 -18.74 -3.19 7.56
C ALA A 900 -17.78 -4.26 8.12
N ASN A 901 -16.47 -3.98 8.22
CA ASN A 901 -15.56 -4.83 9.00
C ASN A 901 -15.31 -4.15 10.34
N VAL A 902 -15.51 -4.90 11.41
CA VAL A 902 -15.34 -4.42 12.79
C VAL A 902 -14.38 -5.33 13.56
N MET A 903 -13.72 -4.75 14.56
CA MET A 903 -12.89 -5.49 15.50
C MET A 903 -13.72 -5.75 16.76
N VAL A 904 -13.65 -6.98 17.27
CA VAL A 904 -14.24 -7.39 18.55
C VAL A 904 -13.22 -8.14 19.38
N GLU A 905 -13.18 -7.86 20.67
CA GLU A 905 -12.42 -8.64 21.65
C GLU A 905 -13.21 -9.87 22.09
N VAL A 906 -12.63 -11.06 21.90
CA VAL A 906 -13.29 -12.34 22.20
C VAL A 906 -12.35 -13.32 22.88
N ASP A 907 -12.77 -13.87 24.01
CA ASP A 907 -12.01 -14.85 24.75
C ASP A 907 -12.03 -16.25 24.09
N GLY A 908 -10.98 -17.02 24.33
CA GLY A 908 -10.86 -18.41 23.84
C GLY A 908 -10.26 -18.54 22.44
N TYR A 909 -9.59 -17.49 21.95
CA TYR A 909 -8.83 -17.44 20.69
C TYR A 909 -7.34 -17.24 20.96
N GLU A 910 -6.48 -17.51 19.97
CA GLU A 910 -5.04 -17.25 20.11
C GLU A 910 -4.75 -15.74 20.17
N MET A 911 -5.53 -14.96 19.41
CA MET A 911 -5.52 -13.51 19.41
C MET A 911 -6.78 -13.01 20.09
N GLY A 912 -6.66 -12.06 21.02
CA GLY A 912 -7.84 -11.48 21.68
C GLY A 912 -8.77 -10.75 20.70
N HIS A 913 -8.20 -10.10 19.68
CA HIS A 913 -8.98 -9.34 18.71
C HIS A 913 -9.36 -10.22 17.51
N GLN A 914 -10.64 -10.23 17.18
CA GLN A 914 -11.20 -10.92 16.04
C GLN A 914 -11.85 -9.91 15.10
N ILE A 915 -11.87 -10.25 13.81
CA ILE A 915 -12.53 -9.43 12.78
C ILE A 915 -13.87 -10.07 12.43
N VAL A 916 -14.94 -9.29 12.57
CA VAL A 916 -16.30 -9.65 12.20
C VAL A 916 -16.75 -8.77 11.03
N HIS A 917 -17.46 -9.37 10.08
CA HIS A 917 -18.08 -8.69 8.95
C HIS A 917 -19.57 -8.45 9.25
N ILE A 918 -20.08 -7.26 8.94
CA ILE A 918 -21.48 -6.87 9.09
C ILE A 918 -22.05 -6.70 7.68
N ASP A 919 -22.82 -7.70 7.23
CA ASP A 919 -23.24 -7.83 5.83
C ASP A 919 -24.07 -6.64 5.36
N GLY A 920 -25.05 -6.21 6.16
CA GLY A 920 -25.96 -5.12 5.79
C GLY A 920 -25.31 -3.73 5.67
N MET A 921 -24.04 -3.57 6.01
CA MET A 921 -23.27 -2.33 5.77
C MET A 921 -22.37 -2.45 4.53
N CYS A 922 -22.20 -3.66 3.99
CA CYS A 922 -21.30 -3.96 2.89
C CYS A 922 -21.98 -3.71 1.54
N ASN A 923 -21.19 -3.21 0.59
CA ASN A 923 -21.56 -3.12 -0.82
C ASN A 923 -20.56 -3.87 -1.70
N GLU A 924 -19.78 -4.80 -1.15
CA GLU A 924 -18.73 -5.52 -1.88
C GLU A 924 -17.74 -4.63 -2.67
N CYS A 925 -17.48 -3.38 -2.23
CA CYS A 925 -16.56 -2.49 -2.96
C CYS A 925 -15.15 -3.06 -3.17
N GLY A 926 -14.76 -4.07 -2.39
CA GLY A 926 -13.51 -4.82 -2.54
C GLY A 926 -12.31 -4.21 -1.82
N ASN A 927 -12.42 -2.98 -1.32
CA ASN A 927 -11.29 -2.23 -0.78
C ASN A 927 -10.58 -2.96 0.39
N CYS A 928 -11.33 -3.63 1.28
CA CYS A 928 -10.72 -4.44 2.35
C CYS A 928 -9.95 -5.66 1.83
N GLY A 929 -10.35 -6.21 0.67
CA GLY A 929 -9.65 -7.28 -0.02
C GLY A 929 -8.31 -6.82 -0.56
N VAL A 930 -8.21 -5.58 -1.04
CA VAL A 930 -6.95 -5.00 -1.58
C VAL A 930 -5.83 -5.01 -0.55
N PHE A 931 -6.12 -4.56 0.68
CA PHE A 931 -5.09 -4.37 1.73
C PHE A 931 -4.91 -5.55 2.68
N CYS A 932 -5.75 -6.59 2.61
CA CYS A 932 -5.56 -7.78 3.42
C CYS A 932 -4.19 -8.41 3.11
N PRO A 933 -3.33 -8.70 4.11
CA PRO A 933 -2.01 -9.29 3.86
C PRO A 933 -2.07 -10.77 3.45
N HIS A 934 -3.25 -11.39 3.52
CA HIS A 934 -3.52 -12.74 3.02
C HIS A 934 -4.06 -12.67 1.59
N ALA A 935 -4.06 -13.81 0.90
CA ALA A 935 -4.67 -13.92 -0.44
C ALA A 935 -6.20 -13.67 -0.41
N GLY A 936 -6.85 -13.84 0.75
CA GLY A 936 -8.30 -13.70 0.92
C GLY A 936 -8.86 -12.26 0.89
N ARG A 937 -10.18 -12.20 1.04
CA ARG A 937 -11.07 -11.04 0.96
C ARG A 937 -11.89 -10.96 2.26
N PRO A 938 -11.61 -10.02 3.17
CA PRO A 938 -12.27 -9.96 4.48
C PRO A 938 -13.80 -9.94 4.42
N TYR A 939 -14.38 -9.22 3.44
CA TYR A 939 -15.82 -9.18 3.25
C TYR A 939 -16.46 -10.52 2.83
N LYS A 940 -15.69 -11.49 2.29
CA LYS A 940 -16.18 -12.83 1.91
C LYS A 940 -15.74 -13.96 2.85
N ASP A 941 -14.62 -13.77 3.53
CA ASP A 941 -13.93 -14.87 4.22
C ASP A 941 -13.99 -14.76 5.76
N LYS A 942 -14.49 -13.64 6.32
CA LYS A 942 -14.60 -13.45 7.77
C LYS A 942 -15.98 -13.83 8.30
N PHE A 943 -16.01 -14.12 9.60
CA PHE A 943 -17.24 -14.44 10.31
C PHE A 943 -18.23 -13.30 10.19
N THR A 944 -19.44 -13.58 9.72
CA THR A 944 -20.40 -12.57 9.27
C THR A 944 -21.65 -12.53 10.16
N VAL A 945 -22.07 -11.32 10.52
CA VAL A 945 -23.36 -11.05 11.17
C VAL A 945 -24.32 -10.56 10.09
N PHE A 946 -25.44 -11.26 9.97
CA PHE A 946 -26.49 -10.96 9.02
C PHE A 946 -27.67 -10.29 9.74
N TRP A 947 -28.14 -9.18 9.18
CA TRP A 947 -29.26 -8.42 9.73
C TRP A 947 -30.62 -8.92 9.25
N THR A 948 -30.68 -9.56 8.08
CA THR A 948 -31.90 -10.12 7.52
C THR A 948 -31.70 -11.56 7.08
N LEU A 949 -32.81 -12.31 6.95
CA LEU A 949 -32.78 -13.65 6.38
C LEU A 949 -32.33 -13.62 4.92
N TYR A 950 -32.76 -12.61 4.15
CA TYR A 950 -32.34 -12.41 2.76
C TYR A 950 -30.81 -12.30 2.64
N ASP A 951 -30.18 -11.46 3.46
CA ASP A 951 -28.73 -11.28 3.50
C ASP A 951 -28.02 -12.60 3.81
N PHE A 952 -28.55 -13.36 4.78
CA PHE A 952 -28.03 -14.68 5.14
C PHE A 952 -28.14 -15.67 3.98
N GLU A 953 -29.27 -15.73 3.27
CA GLU A 953 -29.52 -16.67 2.18
C GLU A 953 -28.67 -16.37 0.93
N GLU A 954 -28.54 -15.09 0.56
CA GLU A 954 -27.75 -14.64 -0.60
C GLU A 954 -26.23 -14.72 -0.38
N SER A 955 -25.78 -14.83 0.86
CA SER A 955 -24.36 -14.94 1.19
C SER A 955 -23.85 -16.37 1.14
N THR A 956 -22.52 -16.52 1.04
CA THR A 956 -21.82 -17.80 1.27
C THR A 956 -20.99 -17.80 2.55
N ASN A 957 -20.94 -16.67 3.26
CA ASN A 957 -20.03 -16.49 4.38
C ASN A 957 -20.49 -17.29 5.60
N GLU A 958 -19.52 -17.78 6.36
CA GLU A 958 -19.77 -18.37 7.68
C GLU A 958 -20.17 -17.28 8.67
N GLY A 959 -21.15 -17.55 9.53
CA GLY A 959 -21.78 -16.50 10.31
C GLY A 959 -23.15 -16.87 10.87
N PHE A 960 -23.89 -15.88 11.35
CA PHE A 960 -25.25 -16.09 11.85
C PHE A 960 -26.24 -14.98 11.53
N TYR A 961 -27.51 -15.38 11.47
CA TYR A 961 -28.69 -14.52 11.49
C TYR A 961 -29.51 -14.81 12.76
N LYS A 962 -29.94 -13.77 13.47
CA LYS A 962 -30.82 -13.90 14.65
C LYS A 962 -32.28 -13.81 14.21
N LYS A 963 -33.06 -14.86 14.48
CA LYS A 963 -34.49 -14.89 14.15
C LYS A 963 -35.32 -14.07 15.16
N PRO A 964 -36.51 -13.59 14.76
CA PRO A 964 -37.42 -12.89 15.67
C PRO A 964 -37.89 -13.69 16.90
N ASP A 965 -37.84 -15.02 16.85
CA ASP A 965 -38.19 -15.90 17.98
C ASP A 965 -37.03 -16.11 18.99
N GLY A 966 -35.89 -15.46 18.76
CA GLY A 966 -34.69 -15.55 19.59
C GLY A 966 -33.80 -16.76 19.31
N THR A 967 -34.09 -17.57 18.28
CA THR A 967 -33.18 -18.61 17.78
C THR A 967 -32.23 -18.06 16.71
N TYR A 968 -31.21 -18.83 16.35
CA TYR A 968 -30.16 -18.41 15.40
C TYR A 968 -30.09 -19.39 14.24
N LEU A 969 -29.90 -18.87 13.02
CA LEU A 969 -29.43 -19.66 11.89
C LEU A 969 -27.94 -19.42 11.74
N PHE A 970 -27.15 -20.48 11.90
CA PHE A 970 -25.72 -20.47 11.68
C PHE A 970 -25.37 -21.11 10.36
N ARG A 971 -24.40 -20.51 9.65
CA ARG A 971 -23.69 -21.17 8.56
C ARG A 971 -22.31 -21.61 9.06
N VAL A 972 -22.08 -22.92 9.06
CA VAL A 972 -20.82 -23.55 9.47
C VAL A 972 -20.28 -24.34 8.29
N GLY A 973 -19.24 -23.83 7.65
CA GLY A 973 -18.79 -24.29 6.34
C GLY A 973 -19.93 -24.21 5.30
N LYS A 974 -20.39 -25.37 4.83
CA LYS A 974 -21.49 -25.48 3.85
C LYS A 974 -22.86 -25.77 4.48
N ASP A 975 -22.90 -26.08 5.77
CA ASP A 975 -24.11 -26.50 6.46
C ASP A 975 -24.81 -25.32 7.12
N VAL A 976 -26.14 -25.33 7.10
CA VAL A 976 -26.98 -24.39 7.86
C VAL A 976 -27.58 -25.12 9.04
N VAL A 977 -27.33 -24.60 10.24
CA VAL A 977 -27.73 -25.21 11.50
C VAL A 977 -28.57 -24.22 12.30
N GLU A 978 -29.72 -24.69 12.78
CA GLU A 978 -30.51 -23.94 13.75
C GLU A 978 -29.94 -24.14 15.16
N TYR A 979 -29.64 -23.02 15.82
CA TYR A 979 -29.04 -23.00 17.14
C TYR A 979 -29.96 -22.27 18.13
N LYS A 980 -30.11 -22.86 19.31
CA LYS A 980 -30.74 -22.22 20.45
C LYS A 980 -29.71 -22.10 21.57
N LYS A 981 -29.65 -20.95 22.22
CA LYS A 981 -28.68 -20.65 23.28
C LYS A 981 -28.66 -21.76 24.34
N GLY A 982 -27.45 -22.26 24.64
CA GLY A 982 -27.22 -23.40 25.54
C GLY A 982 -27.13 -24.76 24.84
N GLY A 983 -27.31 -24.83 23.52
CA GLY A 983 -27.01 -26.02 22.72
C GLY A 983 -25.51 -26.23 22.48
N ASP A 984 -25.13 -27.40 21.97
CA ASP A 984 -23.76 -27.81 21.65
C ASP A 984 -23.60 -28.30 20.20
N ASN A 985 -24.59 -28.00 19.34
CA ASN A 985 -24.66 -28.46 17.95
C ASN A 985 -23.89 -27.57 16.94
N ILE A 986 -23.11 -26.59 17.42
CA ILE A 986 -22.20 -25.76 16.62
C ILE A 986 -20.83 -25.67 17.31
N PRO A 987 -19.74 -25.34 16.59
CA PRO A 987 -18.41 -25.26 17.20
C PRO A 987 -18.34 -24.26 18.35
N LYS A 988 -17.57 -24.59 19.41
CA LYS A 988 -17.43 -23.75 20.61
C LYS A 988 -16.95 -22.33 20.31
N GLN A 989 -16.06 -22.17 19.32
CA GLN A 989 -15.59 -20.85 18.89
C GLN A 989 -16.75 -19.94 18.43
N TYR A 990 -17.75 -20.51 17.73
CA TYR A 990 -18.89 -19.76 17.21
C TYR A 990 -19.83 -19.35 18.35
N ILE A 991 -19.98 -20.22 19.36
CA ILE A 991 -20.72 -19.92 20.59
C ILE A 991 -20.04 -18.77 21.34
N ASN A 992 -18.73 -18.85 21.59
CA ASN A 992 -17.97 -17.79 22.25
C ASN A 992 -18.11 -16.44 21.51
N MET A 993 -18.02 -16.47 20.17
CA MET A 993 -18.20 -15.28 19.33
C MET A 993 -19.59 -14.69 19.49
N LEU A 994 -20.64 -15.51 19.39
CA LEU A 994 -22.02 -15.08 19.57
C LEU A 994 -22.23 -14.47 20.97
N GLU A 995 -21.77 -15.13 22.02
CA GLU A 995 -21.93 -14.65 23.40
C GLU A 995 -21.28 -13.29 23.61
N GLN A 996 -20.06 -13.08 23.11
CA GLN A 996 -19.40 -11.77 23.19
C GLN A 996 -20.10 -10.70 22.35
N LEU A 997 -20.58 -11.05 21.15
CA LEU A 997 -21.37 -10.13 20.32
C LEU A 997 -22.65 -9.70 21.02
N GLU A 998 -23.35 -10.59 21.73
CA GLU A 998 -24.55 -10.23 22.47
C GLU A 998 -24.28 -9.42 23.75
N GLU A 999 -23.22 -9.72 24.47
CA GLU A 999 -22.93 -9.10 25.76
C GLU A 999 -22.30 -7.70 25.61
N LYS A 1000 -21.25 -7.61 24.78
CA LYS A 1000 -20.45 -6.40 24.65
C LYS A 1000 -20.83 -5.58 23.42
N TYR A 1001 -21.14 -6.25 22.30
CA TYR A 1001 -21.28 -5.63 20.99
C TYR A 1001 -22.69 -5.76 20.39
N SER A 1002 -23.72 -5.74 21.23
CA SER A 1002 -25.11 -6.02 20.82
C SER A 1002 -25.61 -5.09 19.70
N TYR A 1003 -25.04 -3.89 19.59
CA TYR A 1003 -25.31 -2.93 18.52
C TYR A 1003 -24.91 -3.42 17.12
N TYR A 1004 -24.09 -4.47 16.98
CA TYR A 1004 -23.83 -5.13 15.69
C TYR A 1004 -24.95 -6.09 15.27
N VAL A 1005 -25.80 -6.52 16.21
CA VAL A 1005 -26.94 -7.42 15.98
C VAL A 1005 -28.22 -6.60 15.97
N ILE A 1006 -28.46 -5.88 14.87
CA ILE A 1006 -29.63 -5.02 14.75
C ILE A 1006 -30.85 -5.86 14.37
N GLU A 1007 -31.90 -5.77 15.18
CA GLU A 1007 -33.21 -6.37 14.93
C GLU A 1007 -34.13 -5.33 14.25
N ASN A 1008 -35.09 -5.79 13.45
CA ASN A 1008 -36.12 -4.93 12.83
C ASN A 1008 -35.60 -3.85 11.87
N ILE A 1009 -34.53 -4.11 11.12
CA ILE A 1009 -34.19 -3.25 9.98
C ILE A 1009 -35.37 -3.29 9.00
N VAL A 1010 -36.00 -2.13 8.82
CA VAL A 1010 -37.12 -1.97 7.90
C VAL A 1010 -36.63 -2.34 6.51
N GLU A 1011 -37.14 -3.44 5.96
CA GLU A 1011 -37.07 -3.71 4.52
C GLU A 1011 -37.90 -2.65 3.82
N ARG A 1012 -37.34 -1.45 3.62
CA ARG A 1012 -37.90 -0.53 2.64
C ARG A 1012 -37.56 -1.14 1.28
N PRO A 1013 -38.55 -1.63 0.52
CA PRO A 1013 -38.26 -2.27 -0.76
C PRO A 1013 -37.47 -1.28 -1.63
N PHE A 1014 -36.39 -1.75 -2.27
CA PHE A 1014 -35.67 -1.03 -3.33
C PHE A 1014 -36.51 -0.90 -4.63
N VAL A 1015 -37.84 -1.00 -4.52
CA VAL A 1015 -38.81 -1.11 -5.63
C VAL A 1015 -39.22 0.25 -6.13
#